data_AF-A0A369LW52-F1
#
_entry.id   AF-A0A369LW52-F1
#
_cell.length_a   1.000
_cell.length_b   1.000
_cell.length_c   1.000
_cell.angle_alpha   90.00
_cell.angle_beta   90.00
_cell.angle_gamma   90.00
#
_symmetry.space_group_name_H-M   'P 1'
#
loop_
_entity.id
_entity.type
_entity.pdbx_description
1 polymer ?
#
loop_
_entity_poly.entity_id
_entity_poly.type
_entity_poly.pdbx_seq_one_letter_code
_entity_poly.pdbx_strand_id
1 'polypeptide(L)'
;MEPLETAYDRGTFGVTRRAFLKLAAVAGVSVAGGMLVFPDQEANATFTRPDQPQWPTLSGNKVRFTVHSDTHYTGCDVEQKLPYAFDTIYQAVPDCAAHVFDGDSVNAGTTGEYAALLAGANAAIKKPALFVMGNHEYGVGGNALGGNAVTNFKSFLSQLTCEGAPQKPGGDKEGKFNVHTTVGGYHVIAASCGHGYWYGDTMYDDDGSTQISRLDWMKREIAAAAADDPTGTKPIFFMTHHPFPDTVWYSPTSFNAGWIGDFGPSDDRNSKTFYNELKASYPQLIHFSGHTHIPEEDPRSIFQDLDGFTLVQTATFGNNFWMRGGAKADGYDENGSTGGHPASGYDASQCLLVEVDPANGHEVTIRRMDFRRGSYLGRPWTFKVSDKSTWTYTHEAMGAASKPPVLEQGAAVRIPTDSITQTGASFTITADKVKPDASGLADDVVMAYRIVVVDAQGAEVYNACYMSDYYKAPVNQPAEFTRPLFGAKLAPESAYSLKAYARNPWEKETLVGEVIFTTAGQEVAPATPLLSVDFSTGSAEDSSDEPHAVTAFGSPAFELVEDFGKQVAVFNGSTDAFGYDFASADFTKLATSTTAEILLQFTRKPSSGYNDVFSCGQGGGQWLEYYPDGLLHYYFTDGTTSVSAPVEPGTWTHITATYDGTAIKIYQDGVLAGETAASGPIAPPSSSPYRWFIGADIDGYGNPQAFSAAKVAFAKLTHGTVATAEDVATSYLACAPAAIELPDVEEFGSPTAGAVCIIALATATAANGASLEVVPSVTDPAGNPVGLYITSVPEGAQMLAAAAGATLYSFIPAEEGDYTVAYRAGYSQASMAVPVGAAIVDPGPDPDPDPDPDPKPDPDPDPDPDPTPDPVPTPTPNPGGTGTGGGSGTGGGSGKPEVFPISSGGSKLAKTGDPLDLGGALVGMAAAAGAAVCVARSFLKGEFHDEDSL
;
A
#
# COMPACT_ATOMS: atom_id res chain seq x y z
N MET A 1 -14.26 -11.14 34.56
CA MET A 1 -12.82 -11.21 34.85
C MET A 1 -12.39 -12.60 34.47
N GLU A 2 -11.46 -12.71 33.54
CA GLU A 2 -11.68 -13.42 32.26
C GLU A 2 -12.89 -12.86 31.46
N PRO A 3 -12.95 -13.02 30.11
CA PRO A 3 -11.94 -13.56 29.19
C PRO A 3 -11.39 -12.48 28.22
N LEU A 4 -11.39 -11.21 28.61
CA LEU A 4 -11.06 -10.07 27.71
C LEU A 4 -9.56 -9.71 27.63
N GLU A 5 -8.75 -10.04 28.63
CA GLU A 5 -7.34 -9.67 28.67
C GLU A 5 -6.48 -10.58 27.76
N THR A 6 -6.83 -11.86 27.64
CA THR A 6 -6.14 -12.84 26.77
C THR A 6 -6.38 -12.62 25.27
N ALA A 7 -7.20 -11.62 24.89
CA ALA A 7 -7.36 -11.20 23.50
C ALA A 7 -6.28 -10.20 23.03
N TYR A 8 -5.58 -9.53 23.94
CA TYR A 8 -4.58 -8.50 23.61
C TYR A 8 -3.29 -9.10 23.02
N ASP A 9 -2.85 -10.26 23.52
CA ASP A 9 -1.56 -10.89 23.18
C ASP A 9 -1.55 -11.68 21.85
N ARG A 10 -2.62 -11.64 21.03
CA ARG A 10 -2.77 -12.51 19.85
C ARG A 10 -2.94 -11.82 18.50
N GLY A 11 -2.89 -10.49 18.43
CA GLY A 11 -2.78 -9.73 17.17
C GLY A 11 -3.97 -9.82 16.20
N THR A 12 -5.08 -10.48 16.56
CA THR A 12 -6.22 -10.77 15.66
C THR A 12 -7.18 -9.60 15.43
N PHE A 13 -6.65 -8.37 15.29
CA PHE A 13 -7.40 -7.19 14.84
C PHE A 13 -6.85 -6.60 13.53
N GLY A 14 -6.33 -7.45 12.65
CA GLY A 14 -6.23 -7.14 11.22
C GLY A 14 -7.63 -7.03 10.59
N VAL A 15 -8.16 -5.81 10.52
CA VAL A 15 -9.45 -5.54 9.88
C VAL A 15 -9.30 -5.77 8.37
N THR A 16 -9.73 -6.94 7.88
CA THR A 16 -9.63 -7.29 6.45
C THR A 16 -10.18 -6.17 5.56
N ARG A 17 -9.60 -5.97 4.37
CA ARG A 17 -10.02 -4.91 3.43
C ARG A 17 -11.54 -4.89 3.18
N ARG A 18 -12.20 -6.06 3.19
CA ARG A 18 -13.65 -6.21 3.03
C ARG A 18 -14.48 -5.80 4.25
N ALA A 19 -13.90 -5.81 5.44
CA ALA A 19 -14.49 -5.24 6.66
C ALA A 19 -14.18 -3.74 6.77
N PHE A 20 -12.96 -3.30 6.44
CA PHE A 20 -12.59 -1.88 6.43
C PHE A 20 -13.44 -1.07 5.44
N LEU A 21 -13.56 -1.55 4.19
CA LEU A 21 -14.44 -0.94 3.19
C LEU A 21 -15.93 -0.96 3.59
N LYS A 22 -16.36 -1.90 4.45
CA LYS A 22 -17.71 -1.91 5.01
C LYS A 22 -17.89 -0.88 6.12
N LEU A 23 -16.90 -0.66 6.98
CA LEU A 23 -16.96 0.45 7.94
C LEU A 23 -16.93 1.80 7.22
N ALA A 24 -16.02 1.99 6.25
CA ALA A 24 -15.95 3.23 5.47
C ALA A 24 -17.28 3.53 4.73
N ALA A 25 -17.87 2.52 4.08
CA ALA A 25 -19.17 2.65 3.40
C ALA A 25 -20.40 2.77 4.34
N VAL A 26 -20.23 2.56 5.65
CA VAL A 26 -21.27 2.78 6.68
C VAL A 26 -21.03 4.07 7.47
N ALA A 27 -19.83 4.67 7.38
CA ALA A 27 -19.42 5.87 8.09
C ALA A 27 -19.42 7.16 7.24
N GLY A 28 -19.88 7.10 5.97
CA GLY A 28 -20.03 8.28 5.12
C GLY A 28 -18.74 8.99 4.70
N VAL A 29 -17.56 8.40 4.96
CA VAL A 29 -16.27 9.05 4.70
C VAL A 29 -15.96 9.06 3.20
N SER A 30 -16.25 10.19 2.56
CA SER A 30 -15.79 10.53 1.21
C SER A 30 -14.27 10.38 1.11
N VAL A 31 -13.79 9.81 -0.01
CA VAL A 31 -12.35 9.54 -0.22
C VAL A 31 -11.63 10.81 -0.67
N ALA A 32 -11.46 11.75 0.26
CA ALA A 32 -10.61 12.93 0.15
C ALA A 32 -9.88 13.11 1.49
N GLY A 33 -8.57 12.92 1.47
CA GLY A 33 -7.72 12.83 2.66
C GLY A 33 -6.56 11.88 2.41
N GLY A 34 -5.33 12.35 2.64
CA GLY A 34 -4.09 11.78 2.11
C GLY A 34 -4.05 10.25 1.99
N MET A 35 -3.94 9.75 0.75
CA MET A 35 -3.54 8.36 0.53
C MET A 35 -2.19 8.14 1.19
N LEU A 36 -2.16 7.36 2.28
CA LEU A 36 -0.95 6.63 2.64
C LEU A 36 -0.59 5.78 1.43
N VAL A 37 0.45 6.19 0.71
CA VAL A 37 0.92 5.49 -0.48
C VAL A 37 1.51 4.17 -0.02
N PHE A 38 0.70 3.12 -0.09
CA PHE A 38 1.10 1.73 0.09
C PHE A 38 1.39 1.13 -1.29
N PRO A 39 2.62 1.26 -1.83
CA PRO A 39 3.07 0.30 -2.81
C PRO A 39 3.11 -1.08 -2.14
N ASP A 40 2.98 -2.13 -2.94
CA ASP A 40 3.36 -3.51 -2.59
C ASP A 40 2.54 -4.22 -1.50
N GLN A 41 1.30 -3.82 -1.22
CA GLN A 41 0.32 -4.74 -0.61
C GLN A 41 -0.38 -5.62 -1.65
N GLU A 42 -0.58 -6.91 -1.32
CA GLU A 42 -1.28 -7.94 -2.11
C GLU A 42 -0.55 -8.43 -3.38
N ALA A 43 0.75 -8.71 -3.25
CA ALA A 43 1.41 -9.75 -4.04
C ALA A 43 2.08 -10.78 -3.11
N ASN A 44 1.75 -12.07 -3.25
CA ASN A 44 2.72 -13.11 -2.89
C ASN A 44 3.96 -12.84 -3.74
N ALA A 45 5.10 -12.55 -3.11
CA ALA A 45 6.29 -12.12 -3.83
C ALA A 45 6.82 -13.24 -4.75
N THR A 46 6.38 -13.21 -6.01
CA THR A 46 6.71 -14.20 -7.04
C THR A 46 8.22 -14.33 -7.13
N PHE A 47 8.72 -15.58 -7.12
CA PHE A 47 10.16 -15.84 -7.01
C PHE A 47 11.00 -14.97 -7.97
N THR A 48 11.73 -14.01 -7.37
CA THR A 48 12.57 -13.07 -8.08
C THR A 48 13.70 -13.83 -8.78
N ARG A 49 13.67 -13.85 -10.12
CA ARG A 49 14.74 -14.47 -10.93
C ARG A 49 15.79 -13.40 -11.29
N PRO A 50 17.09 -13.64 -11.09
CA PRO A 50 18.14 -12.70 -11.49
C PRO A 50 18.31 -12.72 -13.02
N ASP A 51 18.38 -11.55 -13.64
CA ASP A 51 18.59 -11.40 -15.09
C ASP A 51 19.95 -11.95 -15.57
N GLN A 52 20.98 -11.80 -14.73
CA GLN A 52 22.36 -12.20 -15.04
C GLN A 52 23.06 -12.82 -13.81
N PRO A 53 22.71 -14.07 -13.43
CA PRO A 53 23.38 -14.76 -12.32
C PRO A 53 24.89 -14.88 -12.56
N GLN A 54 25.68 -14.56 -11.53
CA GLN A 54 27.14 -14.58 -11.53
C GLN A 54 27.65 -15.50 -10.41
N TRP A 55 28.02 -16.72 -10.77
CA TRP A 55 28.61 -17.70 -9.87
C TRP A 55 30.10 -17.90 -10.20
N PRO A 56 31.03 -17.31 -9.41
CA PRO A 56 32.46 -17.46 -9.63
C PRO A 56 32.89 -18.93 -9.64
N THR A 57 33.65 -19.33 -10.67
CA THR A 57 34.13 -20.71 -10.84
C THR A 57 34.92 -21.17 -9.62
N LEU A 58 34.45 -22.24 -8.98
CA LEU A 58 35.14 -22.86 -7.85
C LEU A 58 36.40 -23.57 -8.35
N SER A 59 37.46 -23.56 -7.53
CA SER A 59 38.77 -24.10 -7.90
C SER A 59 39.34 -25.00 -6.82
N GLY A 60 40.32 -25.82 -7.19
CA GLY A 60 40.88 -26.85 -6.31
C GLY A 60 39.98 -28.07 -6.15
N ASN A 61 40.60 -29.19 -5.76
CA ASN A 61 39.94 -30.47 -5.49
C ASN A 61 39.44 -30.51 -4.03
N LYS A 62 38.32 -29.83 -3.78
CA LYS A 62 37.66 -29.79 -2.47
C LYS A 62 36.48 -30.76 -2.44
N VAL A 63 36.12 -31.26 -1.26
CA VAL A 63 34.81 -31.92 -1.06
C VAL A 63 33.75 -30.83 -0.97
N ARG A 64 32.65 -30.96 -1.73
CA ARG A 64 31.61 -29.92 -1.85
C ARG A 64 30.23 -30.52 -1.63
N PHE A 65 29.41 -29.91 -0.78
CA PHE A 65 28.01 -30.28 -0.56
C PHE A 65 27.18 -29.05 -0.16
N THR A 66 25.86 -29.11 -0.34
CA THR A 66 24.96 -28.03 0.10
C THR A 66 24.10 -28.43 1.29
N VAL A 67 23.84 -27.48 2.18
CA VAL A 67 22.87 -27.56 3.28
C VAL A 67 21.72 -26.61 2.97
N HIS A 68 20.51 -27.11 3.11
CA HIS A 68 19.24 -26.42 2.91
C HIS A 68 18.37 -26.67 4.16
N SER A 69 17.46 -25.77 4.50
CA SER A 69 16.34 -26.03 5.42
C SER A 69 15.10 -25.32 4.93
N ASP A 70 13.96 -25.60 5.56
CA ASP A 70 12.74 -24.79 5.44
C ASP A 70 12.31 -24.65 3.97
N THR A 71 12.32 -25.78 3.27
CA THR A 71 11.95 -25.87 1.85
C THR A 71 10.44 -25.73 1.66
N HIS A 72 9.61 -26.17 2.61
CA HIS A 72 8.14 -25.97 2.62
C HIS A 72 7.49 -26.13 1.23
N TYR A 73 7.74 -27.27 0.54
CA TYR A 73 7.58 -27.41 -0.92
C TYR A 73 6.22 -26.97 -1.51
N THR A 74 5.15 -27.02 -0.72
CA THR A 74 3.79 -26.63 -1.11
C THR A 74 3.41 -25.17 -0.83
N GLY A 75 4.35 -24.36 -0.34
CA GLY A 75 4.21 -22.92 -0.15
C GLY A 75 4.98 -22.11 -1.20
N CYS A 76 4.75 -20.80 -1.21
CA CYS A 76 5.68 -19.77 -1.70
C CYS A 76 6.36 -20.05 -3.05
N ASP A 77 5.60 -20.56 -4.04
CA ASP A 77 6.07 -20.93 -5.39
C ASP A 77 7.29 -21.87 -5.43
N VAL A 78 7.49 -22.74 -4.43
CA VAL A 78 8.70 -23.57 -4.32
C VAL A 78 8.84 -24.58 -5.46
N GLU A 79 7.73 -25.03 -6.06
CA GLU A 79 7.73 -25.81 -7.31
C GLU A 79 8.43 -25.09 -8.48
N GLN A 80 8.56 -23.75 -8.43
CA GLN A 80 9.31 -22.94 -9.39
C GLN A 80 10.74 -22.62 -8.89
N LYS A 81 10.91 -22.39 -7.58
CA LYS A 81 12.21 -22.09 -6.94
C LYS A 81 13.16 -23.29 -7.04
N LEU A 82 12.70 -24.48 -6.64
CA LEU A 82 13.54 -25.66 -6.46
C LEU A 82 14.21 -26.13 -7.76
N PRO A 83 13.52 -26.28 -8.91
CA PRO A 83 14.18 -26.69 -10.15
C PRO A 83 15.24 -25.68 -10.61
N TYR A 84 14.96 -24.37 -10.49
CA TYR A 84 15.92 -23.32 -10.85
C TYR A 84 17.16 -23.34 -9.96
N ALA A 85 16.98 -23.45 -8.64
CA ALA A 85 18.07 -23.52 -7.69
C ALA A 85 18.96 -24.75 -7.93
N PHE A 86 18.39 -25.93 -8.18
CA PHE A 86 19.16 -27.15 -8.43
C PHE A 86 19.90 -27.14 -9.77
N ASP A 87 19.28 -26.67 -10.87
CA ASP A 87 20.01 -26.47 -12.13
C ASP A 87 21.11 -25.41 -12.01
N THR A 88 20.93 -24.40 -11.15
CA THR A 88 21.96 -23.40 -10.82
C THR A 88 23.11 -24.02 -10.01
N ILE A 89 22.82 -24.82 -8.98
CA ILE A 89 23.83 -25.53 -8.19
C ILE A 89 24.68 -26.44 -9.09
N TYR A 90 24.09 -27.18 -10.03
CA TYR A 90 24.86 -28.08 -10.91
C TYR A 90 25.68 -27.35 -11.99
N GLN A 91 25.36 -26.08 -12.29
CA GLN A 91 26.19 -25.22 -13.14
C GLN A 91 27.34 -24.59 -12.36
N ALA A 92 27.10 -24.11 -11.14
CA ALA A 92 28.09 -23.46 -10.27
C ALA A 92 29.03 -24.46 -9.56
N VAL A 93 28.53 -25.67 -9.27
CA VAL A 93 29.14 -26.70 -8.42
C VAL A 93 28.98 -28.10 -9.08
N PRO A 94 29.57 -28.33 -10.28
CA PRO A 94 29.37 -29.58 -11.02
C PRO A 94 29.89 -30.83 -10.27
N ASP A 95 30.89 -30.64 -9.41
CA ASP A 95 31.49 -31.63 -8.53
C ASP A 95 30.81 -31.76 -7.16
N CYS A 96 29.64 -31.12 -6.95
CA CYS A 96 28.84 -31.29 -5.74
C CYS A 96 28.57 -32.79 -5.47
N ALA A 97 28.87 -33.22 -4.25
CA ALA A 97 28.87 -34.62 -3.83
C ALA A 97 27.58 -35.04 -3.13
N ALA A 98 26.90 -34.12 -2.45
CA ALA A 98 25.64 -34.38 -1.74
C ALA A 98 24.84 -33.09 -1.46
N HIS A 99 23.57 -33.27 -1.10
CA HIS A 99 22.67 -32.24 -0.58
C HIS A 99 22.07 -32.71 0.75
N VAL A 100 21.92 -31.81 1.71
CA VAL A 100 21.29 -32.06 3.02
C VAL A 100 20.13 -31.10 3.21
N PHE A 101 18.96 -31.62 3.55
CA PHE A 101 17.75 -30.89 3.90
C PHE A 101 17.49 -31.07 5.41
N ASP A 102 17.81 -30.05 6.20
CA ASP A 102 17.77 -30.07 7.66
C ASP A 102 16.40 -29.67 8.23
N GLY A 103 15.35 -30.34 7.75
CA GLY A 103 13.97 -30.17 8.22
C GLY A 103 13.09 -29.23 7.39
N ASP A 104 11.81 -29.18 7.78
CA ASP A 104 10.71 -28.39 7.25
C ASP A 104 10.68 -28.34 5.71
N SER A 105 10.70 -29.55 5.13
CA SER A 105 10.58 -29.81 3.70
C SER A 105 9.14 -29.71 3.19
N VAL A 106 8.13 -29.84 4.07
CA VAL A 106 6.69 -29.64 3.80
C VAL A 106 6.03 -28.75 4.86
N ASN A 107 4.84 -28.20 4.60
CA ASN A 107 4.17 -27.24 5.49
C ASN A 107 3.33 -27.89 6.60
N ALA A 108 2.79 -29.09 6.41
CA ALA A 108 1.93 -29.73 7.41
C ALA A 108 2.13 -31.26 7.53
N GLY A 109 3.19 -31.83 6.94
CA GLY A 109 3.51 -33.25 7.05
C GLY A 109 2.53 -34.19 6.34
N THR A 110 1.62 -33.68 5.51
CA THR A 110 0.54 -34.48 4.92
C THR A 110 1.03 -35.31 3.73
N THR A 111 0.34 -36.42 3.45
CA THR A 111 0.67 -37.31 2.32
C THR A 111 0.61 -36.62 0.96
N GLY A 112 -0.25 -35.60 0.80
CA GLY A 112 -0.33 -34.81 -0.42
C GLY A 112 0.89 -33.93 -0.65
N GLU A 113 1.39 -33.28 0.41
CA GLU A 113 2.60 -32.45 0.33
C GLU A 113 3.85 -33.29 0.09
N TYR A 114 3.96 -34.43 0.77
CA TYR A 114 5.04 -35.38 0.52
C TYR A 114 5.02 -35.93 -0.92
N ALA A 115 3.85 -36.13 -1.52
CA ALA A 115 3.74 -36.53 -2.92
C ALA A 115 4.19 -35.40 -3.88
N ALA A 116 3.91 -34.14 -3.55
CA ALA A 116 4.39 -32.98 -4.31
C ALA A 116 5.92 -32.82 -4.18
N LEU A 117 6.46 -32.85 -2.96
CA LEU A 117 7.90 -32.82 -2.69
C LEU A 117 8.62 -33.97 -3.39
N LEU A 118 8.06 -35.18 -3.37
CA LEU A 118 8.62 -36.35 -4.06
C LEU A 118 8.76 -36.12 -5.56
N ALA A 119 7.74 -35.53 -6.20
CA ALA A 119 7.78 -35.22 -7.62
C ALA A 119 8.85 -34.17 -7.96
N GLY A 120 8.95 -33.10 -7.16
CA GLY A 120 9.97 -32.06 -7.32
C GLY A 120 11.39 -32.58 -7.09
N ALA A 121 11.62 -33.27 -5.96
CA ALA A 121 12.90 -33.85 -5.59
C ALA A 121 13.41 -34.85 -6.63
N ASN A 122 12.59 -35.80 -7.05
CA ASN A 122 12.98 -36.82 -8.05
C ASN A 122 13.19 -36.24 -9.45
N ALA A 123 12.63 -35.06 -9.77
CA ALA A 123 12.84 -34.38 -11.05
C ALA A 123 14.09 -33.49 -11.06
N ALA A 124 14.37 -32.78 -9.95
CA ALA A 124 15.41 -31.76 -9.89
C ALA A 124 16.74 -32.26 -9.31
N ILE A 125 16.73 -33.21 -8.37
CA ILE A 125 17.91 -33.56 -7.57
C ILE A 125 18.66 -34.76 -8.20
N LYS A 126 19.90 -34.51 -8.61
CA LYS A 126 20.71 -35.37 -9.49
C LYS A 126 21.99 -35.90 -8.80
N LYS A 127 22.02 -35.87 -7.46
CA LYS A 127 23.12 -36.27 -6.58
C LYS A 127 22.55 -36.85 -5.27
N PRO A 128 23.36 -37.52 -4.43
CA PRO A 128 22.93 -37.99 -3.11
C PRO A 128 22.23 -36.90 -2.29
N ALA A 129 21.05 -37.22 -1.79
CA ALA A 129 20.23 -36.31 -0.99
C ALA A 129 19.90 -36.94 0.36
N LEU A 130 20.02 -36.15 1.42
CA LEU A 130 19.67 -36.51 2.79
C LEU A 130 18.54 -35.59 3.27
N PHE A 131 17.48 -36.16 3.84
CA PHE A 131 16.36 -35.43 4.42
C PHE A 131 16.21 -35.81 5.89
N VAL A 132 16.03 -34.84 6.78
CA VAL A 132 15.55 -35.08 8.15
C VAL A 132 14.24 -34.32 8.40
N MET A 133 13.53 -34.67 9.47
CA MET A 133 12.26 -34.05 9.83
C MET A 133 12.51 -32.86 10.76
N GLY A 134 11.95 -31.72 10.40
CA GLY A 134 11.70 -30.58 11.28
C GLY A 134 10.32 -30.68 11.94
N ASN A 135 9.83 -29.58 12.50
CA ASN A 135 8.55 -29.52 13.21
C ASN A 135 7.33 -29.54 12.29
N HIS A 136 7.38 -28.90 11.12
CA HIS A 136 6.26 -28.87 10.18
C HIS A 136 5.96 -30.27 9.61
N GLU A 137 6.94 -31.17 9.53
CA GLU A 137 6.72 -32.61 9.23
C GLU A 137 5.82 -33.35 10.24
N TYR A 138 5.69 -32.84 11.49
CA TYR A 138 4.80 -33.40 12.52
C TYR A 138 3.38 -32.79 12.53
N GLY A 139 3.13 -31.76 11.72
CA GLY A 139 1.85 -31.07 11.60
C GLY A 139 1.70 -29.88 12.55
N VAL A 140 2.20 -28.71 12.13
CA VAL A 140 2.03 -27.42 12.82
C VAL A 140 0.79 -26.70 12.26
N GLY A 141 0.10 -25.92 13.10
CA GLY A 141 -0.91 -24.94 12.65
C GLY A 141 -2.31 -25.46 12.28
N GLY A 142 -2.62 -26.76 12.43
CA GLY A 142 -3.94 -27.30 12.09
C GLY A 142 -4.39 -28.51 12.92
N ASN A 143 -3.66 -29.62 12.82
CA ASN A 143 -3.85 -30.83 13.62
C ASN A 143 -2.52 -31.59 13.70
N ALA A 144 -2.12 -32.04 14.90
CA ALA A 144 -0.91 -32.85 15.05
C ALA A 144 -1.09 -34.23 14.40
N LEU A 145 -0.17 -34.63 13.52
CA LEU A 145 -0.27 -35.90 12.80
C LEU A 145 0.13 -37.12 13.65
N GLY A 146 0.87 -36.91 14.74
CA GLY A 146 1.31 -37.95 15.65
C GLY A 146 2.07 -39.08 14.93
N GLY A 147 1.67 -40.33 15.16
CA GLY A 147 2.28 -41.50 14.51
C GLY A 147 2.18 -41.51 12.97
N ASN A 148 1.28 -40.71 12.38
CA ASN A 148 1.20 -40.58 10.93
C ASN A 148 2.36 -39.78 10.34
N ALA A 149 2.97 -38.85 11.09
CA ALA A 149 4.09 -38.03 10.60
C ALA A 149 5.28 -38.88 10.13
N VAL A 150 5.79 -39.75 11.01
CA VAL A 150 6.89 -40.68 10.71
C VAL A 150 6.48 -41.70 9.64
N THR A 151 5.19 -42.06 9.58
CA THR A 151 4.65 -42.99 8.55
C THR A 151 4.65 -42.33 7.16
N ASN A 152 4.23 -41.07 7.08
CA ASN A 152 4.23 -40.27 5.86
C ASN A 152 5.67 -40.02 5.37
N PHE A 153 6.58 -39.63 6.27
CA PHE A 153 7.99 -39.42 5.96
C PHE A 153 8.66 -40.71 5.43
N LYS A 154 8.41 -41.86 6.07
CA LYS A 154 8.90 -43.16 5.57
C LYS A 154 8.27 -43.55 4.23
N SER A 155 7.01 -43.21 3.99
CA SER A 155 6.35 -43.41 2.69
C SER A 155 7.03 -42.57 1.58
N PHE A 156 7.38 -41.32 1.87
CA PHE A 156 8.20 -40.47 1.00
C PHE A 156 9.58 -41.10 0.72
N LEU A 157 10.33 -41.46 1.76
CA LEU A 157 11.65 -42.09 1.62
C LEU A 157 11.61 -43.39 0.79
N SER A 158 10.57 -44.22 0.98
CA SER A 158 10.39 -45.48 0.25
C SER A 158 10.07 -45.33 -1.25
N GLN A 159 9.87 -44.10 -1.73
CA GLN A 159 9.59 -43.79 -3.13
C GLN A 159 10.65 -42.84 -3.75
N LEU A 160 11.64 -42.40 -2.97
CA LEU A 160 12.71 -41.49 -3.40
C LEU A 160 13.59 -42.19 -4.46
N THR A 161 13.87 -41.50 -5.57
CA THR A 161 14.71 -42.02 -6.67
C THR A 161 15.99 -41.23 -6.91
N CYS A 162 16.28 -40.23 -6.07
CA CYS A 162 17.51 -39.43 -6.11
C CYS A 162 18.75 -40.34 -6.09
N GLU A 163 19.66 -40.16 -7.06
CA GLU A 163 20.79 -41.07 -7.25
C GLU A 163 21.74 -41.06 -6.05
N GLY A 164 22.04 -42.25 -5.51
CA GLY A 164 22.94 -42.40 -4.35
C GLY A 164 22.42 -41.85 -3.02
N ALA A 165 21.16 -41.38 -2.92
CA ALA A 165 20.58 -40.97 -1.64
C ALA A 165 20.54 -42.14 -0.64
N PRO A 166 21.09 -42.01 0.59
CA PRO A 166 21.29 -43.14 1.50
C PRO A 166 19.99 -43.68 2.11
N GLN A 167 18.93 -42.85 2.19
CA GLN A 167 17.64 -43.20 2.81
C GLN A 167 16.63 -43.87 1.87
N LYS A 168 16.92 -43.90 0.57
CA LYS A 168 16.03 -44.43 -0.48
C LYS A 168 15.97 -45.97 -0.46
N PRO A 169 15.09 -46.63 -1.25
CA PRO A 169 15.11 -48.07 -1.44
C PRO A 169 16.47 -48.60 -1.94
N GLY A 170 17.01 -49.61 -1.27
CA GLY A 170 18.34 -50.16 -1.51
C GLY A 170 19.50 -49.22 -1.14
N GLY A 171 19.25 -48.20 -0.32
CA GLY A 171 20.29 -47.38 0.32
C GLY A 171 20.81 -48.02 1.62
N ASP A 172 21.98 -47.59 2.10
CA ASP A 172 22.60 -48.09 3.34
C ASP A 172 21.88 -47.64 4.62
N LYS A 173 20.98 -46.65 4.49
CA LYS A 173 20.17 -46.08 5.58
C LYS A 173 18.68 -46.06 5.20
N GLU A 174 18.22 -47.02 4.38
CA GLU A 174 16.84 -47.12 3.88
C GLU A 174 15.79 -46.90 4.99
N GLY A 175 14.93 -45.89 4.80
CA GLY A 175 13.83 -45.57 5.71
C GLY A 175 14.24 -45.08 7.12
N LYS A 176 15.52 -44.79 7.37
CA LYS A 176 16.00 -44.14 8.60
C LYS A 176 15.77 -42.63 8.52
N PHE A 177 15.24 -42.02 9.59
CA PHE A 177 14.99 -40.57 9.69
C PHE A 177 16.07 -39.81 10.48
N ASN A 178 16.87 -40.53 11.26
CA ASN A 178 18.14 -40.06 11.80
C ASN A 178 19.25 -40.81 11.04
N VAL A 179 20.28 -40.10 10.58
CA VAL A 179 21.31 -40.68 9.71
C VAL A 179 22.69 -40.20 10.09
N HIS A 180 23.58 -41.16 10.32
CA HIS A 180 25.02 -40.96 10.28
C HIS A 180 25.55 -41.61 8.99
N THR A 181 26.21 -40.82 8.15
CA THR A 181 26.85 -41.24 6.89
C THR A 181 28.14 -40.41 6.66
N THR A 182 28.77 -40.54 5.49
CA THR A 182 29.91 -39.69 5.13
C THR A 182 29.76 -39.05 3.75
N VAL A 183 30.22 -37.81 3.61
CA VAL A 183 30.29 -37.08 2.34
C VAL A 183 31.75 -36.76 2.06
N GLY A 184 32.29 -37.33 0.97
CA GLY A 184 33.71 -37.18 0.60
C GLY A 184 34.73 -37.63 1.65
N GLY A 185 34.34 -38.48 2.61
CA GLY A 185 35.20 -38.94 3.71
C GLY A 185 35.12 -38.10 5.01
N TYR A 186 34.22 -37.12 5.07
CA TYR A 186 33.86 -36.41 6.31
C TYR A 186 32.52 -36.91 6.85
N HIS A 187 32.38 -36.98 8.17
CA HIS A 187 31.16 -37.45 8.82
C HIS A 187 30.04 -36.41 8.70
N VAL A 188 28.84 -36.88 8.35
CA VAL A 188 27.60 -36.10 8.39
C VAL A 188 26.62 -36.87 9.27
N ILE A 189 26.25 -36.26 10.40
CA ILE A 189 25.30 -36.77 11.37
C ILE A 189 24.10 -35.84 11.36
N ALA A 190 22.96 -36.29 10.87
CA ALA A 190 21.73 -35.50 10.85
C ALA A 190 20.66 -36.18 11.72
N ALA A 191 20.06 -35.40 12.62
CA ALA A 191 18.99 -35.86 13.51
C ALA A 191 17.71 -35.05 13.28
N SER A 192 16.63 -35.76 12.95
CA SER A 192 15.27 -35.22 12.97
C SER A 192 14.93 -34.67 14.35
N CYS A 193 14.21 -33.56 14.42
CA CYS A 193 13.87 -32.89 15.67
C CYS A 193 12.96 -33.73 16.58
N GLY A 194 12.68 -33.23 17.79
CA GLY A 194 11.60 -33.73 18.65
C GLY A 194 12.02 -34.07 20.08
N HIS A 195 11.15 -34.81 20.77
CA HIS A 195 10.63 -34.42 22.10
C HIS A 195 9.68 -33.20 21.94
N GLY A 196 8.55 -33.21 22.66
CA GLY A 196 7.45 -32.25 22.44
C GLY A 196 6.49 -32.62 21.30
N TYR A 197 7.00 -32.95 20.11
CA TYR A 197 6.19 -33.27 18.90
C TYR A 197 5.56 -34.68 18.89
N TRP A 198 4.83 -35.03 19.96
CA TRP A 198 3.96 -36.21 20.14
C TRP A 198 4.54 -37.63 19.91
N TYR A 199 5.76 -37.76 19.41
CA TYR A 199 6.52 -39.01 19.36
C TYR A 199 7.41 -39.11 20.61
N GLY A 200 7.36 -40.25 21.30
CA GLY A 200 8.10 -40.47 22.54
C GLY A 200 9.62 -40.50 22.36
N ASP A 201 10.32 -40.30 23.47
CA ASP A 201 11.76 -40.10 23.58
C ASP A 201 12.57 -41.27 22.99
N THR A 202 12.00 -42.46 23.09
CA THR A 202 12.59 -43.74 22.71
C THR A 202 12.28 -44.09 21.26
N MET A 203 13.30 -44.09 20.42
CA MET A 203 13.27 -44.70 19.09
C MET A 203 13.93 -46.08 19.10
N TYR A 204 13.87 -46.77 17.96
CA TYR A 204 14.68 -47.96 17.72
C TYR A 204 15.94 -47.59 16.94
N ASP A 205 17.03 -48.24 17.31
CA ASP A 205 18.38 -48.02 16.81
C ASP A 205 18.58 -48.52 15.35
N ASP A 206 19.81 -48.47 14.84
CA ASP A 206 20.13 -48.94 13.49
C ASP A 206 19.82 -50.43 13.29
N ASP A 207 19.88 -51.25 14.36
CA ASP A 207 19.45 -52.66 14.38
C ASP A 207 17.92 -52.88 14.29
N GLY A 208 17.12 -51.84 14.50
CA GLY A 208 15.65 -51.91 14.55
C GLY A 208 15.06 -52.65 15.76
N SER A 209 15.85 -52.95 16.79
CA SER A 209 15.46 -53.77 17.94
C SER A 209 15.84 -53.17 19.30
N THR A 210 16.99 -52.49 19.36
CA THR A 210 17.50 -51.81 20.56
C THR A 210 16.79 -50.48 20.74
N GLN A 211 16.25 -50.25 21.93
CA GLN A 211 15.66 -48.96 22.32
C GLN A 211 16.76 -47.96 22.70
N ILE A 212 16.70 -46.76 22.12
CA ILE A 212 17.67 -45.68 22.34
C ILE A 212 16.95 -44.33 22.32
N SER A 213 17.41 -43.35 23.11
CA SER A 213 16.90 -41.97 22.98
C SER A 213 17.56 -41.28 21.78
N ARG A 214 16.91 -40.24 21.22
CA ARG A 214 17.55 -39.37 20.21
C ARG A 214 18.87 -38.79 20.73
N LEU A 215 18.90 -38.38 22.00
CA LEU A 215 20.06 -37.78 22.66
C LEU A 215 21.24 -38.75 22.74
N ASP A 216 20.99 -39.98 23.20
CA ASP A 216 22.03 -41.01 23.34
C ASP A 216 22.53 -41.51 21.98
N TRP A 217 21.67 -41.54 20.97
CA TRP A 217 22.07 -41.81 19.58
C TRP A 217 23.00 -40.72 19.05
N MET A 218 22.64 -39.43 19.20
CA MET A 218 23.51 -38.33 18.77
C MET A 218 24.85 -38.36 19.49
N LYS A 219 24.86 -38.60 20.81
CA LYS A 219 26.10 -38.79 21.60
C LYS A 219 26.96 -39.92 21.06
N ARG A 220 26.36 -41.08 20.75
CA ARG A 220 27.09 -42.25 20.23
C ARG A 220 27.66 -42.00 18.84
N GLU A 221 26.87 -41.44 17.91
CA GLU A 221 27.35 -41.19 16.54
C GLU A 221 28.45 -40.12 16.50
N ILE A 222 28.33 -39.06 17.31
CA ILE A 222 29.38 -38.04 17.45
C ILE A 222 30.64 -38.65 18.06
N ALA A 223 30.52 -39.47 19.11
CA ALA A 223 31.66 -40.18 19.69
C ALA A 223 32.33 -41.15 18.70
N ALA A 224 31.56 -41.82 17.85
CA ALA A 224 32.06 -42.71 16.81
C ALA A 224 32.80 -41.94 15.70
N ALA A 225 32.24 -40.81 15.22
CA ALA A 225 32.90 -39.94 14.25
C ALA A 225 34.19 -39.31 14.81
N ALA A 226 34.21 -38.92 16.09
CA ALA A 226 35.41 -38.44 16.78
C ALA A 226 36.47 -39.54 17.00
N ALA A 227 36.07 -40.82 16.98
CA ALA A 227 36.98 -41.95 17.08
C ALA A 227 37.61 -42.37 15.73
N ASP A 228 37.00 -42.00 14.58
CA ASP A 228 37.61 -42.18 13.25
C ASP A 228 38.81 -41.24 13.03
N ASP A 229 38.73 -40.03 13.59
CA ASP A 229 39.88 -39.11 13.69
C ASP A 229 40.23 -38.71 15.13
N PRO A 230 41.05 -39.54 15.83
CA PRO A 230 41.58 -39.21 17.15
C PRO A 230 42.51 -37.98 17.20
N THR A 231 42.83 -37.36 16.06
CA THR A 231 43.58 -36.09 16.02
C THR A 231 42.66 -34.86 16.13
N GLY A 232 41.35 -35.02 15.89
CA GLY A 232 40.37 -33.93 15.89
C GLY A 232 40.62 -32.88 14.80
N THR A 233 41.26 -33.26 13.68
CA THR A 233 41.62 -32.33 12.60
C THR A 233 40.63 -32.32 11.45
N LYS A 234 39.89 -33.41 11.21
CA LYS A 234 38.75 -33.47 10.30
C LYS A 234 37.51 -32.84 10.96
N PRO A 235 36.74 -31.97 10.26
CA PRO A 235 35.43 -31.52 10.73
C PRO A 235 34.42 -32.68 10.77
N ILE A 236 33.55 -32.64 11.78
CA ILE A 236 32.38 -33.51 11.91
C ILE A 236 31.14 -32.63 11.71
N PHE A 237 30.39 -32.87 10.65
CA PHE A 237 29.19 -32.10 10.33
C PHE A 237 27.99 -32.66 11.08
N PHE A 238 27.32 -31.82 11.86
CA PHE A 238 26.18 -32.19 12.69
C PHE A 238 24.98 -31.31 12.33
N MET A 239 23.85 -31.90 11.97
CA MET A 239 22.65 -31.21 11.49
C MET A 239 21.51 -31.48 12.47
N THR A 240 20.89 -30.41 12.96
CA THR A 240 19.61 -30.50 13.68
C THR A 240 18.78 -29.27 13.34
N HIS A 241 17.61 -29.50 12.75
CA HIS A 241 16.69 -28.46 12.31
C HIS A 241 16.57 -27.23 13.23
N HIS A 242 16.44 -27.39 14.56
CA HIS A 242 16.43 -26.25 15.50
C HIS A 242 17.85 -25.85 15.96
N PRO A 243 18.15 -24.55 16.14
CA PRO A 243 19.43 -24.06 16.68
C PRO A 243 19.59 -24.36 18.16
N PHE A 244 20.84 -24.42 18.66
CA PHE A 244 21.12 -24.54 20.10
C PHE A 244 20.85 -23.21 20.86
N PRO A 245 20.35 -23.25 22.11
CA PRO A 245 20.02 -22.04 22.87
C PRO A 245 21.22 -21.09 23.11
N ASP A 246 20.98 -19.78 22.97
CA ASP A 246 21.98 -18.68 22.92
C ASP A 246 23.26 -19.03 22.15
N THR A 247 23.13 -19.26 20.84
CA THR A 247 24.26 -19.47 19.93
C THR A 247 24.18 -18.52 18.71
N VAL A 248 23.53 -18.94 17.63
CA VAL A 248 23.25 -18.14 16.42
C VAL A 248 22.13 -17.11 16.65
N TRP A 249 21.91 -16.17 15.71
CA TRP A 249 20.84 -15.17 15.86
C TRP A 249 19.45 -15.80 16.01
N TYR A 250 18.61 -15.14 16.82
CA TYR A 250 17.24 -15.56 17.14
C TYR A 250 17.10 -16.89 17.90
N SER A 251 18.16 -17.37 18.57
CA SER A 251 18.15 -18.58 19.42
C SER A 251 18.08 -18.39 20.97
N PRO A 252 17.57 -17.29 21.57
CA PRO A 252 17.71 -17.04 23.02
C PRO A 252 16.94 -18.05 23.89
N THR A 253 17.56 -18.48 25.00
CA THR A 253 17.01 -19.40 26.04
C THR A 253 15.64 -19.01 26.61
N SER A 254 15.21 -17.77 26.44
CA SER A 254 13.88 -17.27 26.80
C SER A 254 12.76 -17.75 25.87
N PHE A 255 13.06 -18.27 24.68
CA PHE A 255 12.07 -18.88 23.80
C PHE A 255 11.73 -20.31 24.27
N ASN A 256 10.64 -20.87 23.77
CA ASN A 256 10.28 -22.25 24.09
C ASN A 256 11.08 -23.25 23.23
N ALA A 257 11.20 -24.50 23.68
CA ALA A 257 11.95 -25.55 22.98
C ALA A 257 11.52 -25.83 21.53
N GLY A 258 10.31 -25.42 21.12
CA GLY A 258 9.86 -25.44 19.72
C GLY A 258 10.37 -24.28 18.86
N TRP A 259 11.33 -23.49 19.37
CA TRP A 259 12.14 -22.50 18.64
C TRP A 259 13.65 -22.73 18.75
N ILE A 260 14.11 -23.28 19.89
CA ILE A 260 15.54 -23.39 20.26
C ILE A 260 15.97 -24.84 20.57
N GLY A 261 15.17 -25.79 20.10
CA GLY A 261 15.40 -27.22 20.18
C GLY A 261 15.17 -27.84 21.55
N ASP A 262 14.55 -29.02 21.55
CA ASP A 262 14.28 -29.80 22.74
C ASP A 262 15.47 -30.74 23.04
N PHE A 263 16.55 -30.12 23.55
CA PHE A 263 17.85 -30.77 23.78
C PHE A 263 18.11 -31.17 25.25
N GLY A 264 17.19 -30.81 26.16
CA GLY A 264 17.29 -31.09 27.59
C GLY A 264 16.52 -32.32 28.05
N PRO A 265 16.49 -32.59 29.38
CA PRO A 265 15.57 -33.55 29.96
C PRO A 265 14.13 -33.01 29.94
N SER A 266 13.15 -33.89 30.16
CA SER A 266 11.72 -33.57 29.98
C SER A 266 11.15 -32.51 30.94
N ASP A 267 11.87 -32.22 32.03
CA ASP A 267 11.61 -31.17 33.03
C ASP A 267 12.39 -29.86 32.80
N ASP A 268 13.42 -29.84 31.95
CA ASP A 268 14.18 -28.65 31.53
C ASP A 268 14.51 -28.73 30.03
N ARG A 269 13.48 -28.58 29.18
CA ARG A 269 13.61 -28.78 27.71
C ARG A 269 14.59 -27.82 27.04
N ASN A 270 14.73 -26.61 27.58
CA ASN A 270 15.65 -25.58 27.12
C ASN A 270 17.11 -25.81 27.61
N SER A 271 17.41 -26.94 28.28
CA SER A 271 18.70 -27.12 28.96
C SER A 271 19.89 -27.08 28.01
N LYS A 272 20.82 -26.17 28.28
CA LYS A 272 22.14 -26.14 27.61
C LYS A 272 23.07 -27.29 28.04
N THR A 273 22.59 -28.25 28.84
CA THR A 273 23.36 -29.40 29.33
C THR A 273 24.00 -30.22 28.20
N PHE A 274 23.23 -30.60 27.16
CA PHE A 274 23.77 -31.35 26.02
C PHE A 274 24.75 -30.51 25.18
N TYR A 275 24.42 -29.24 24.93
CA TYR A 275 25.32 -28.30 24.26
C TYR A 275 26.68 -28.20 24.98
N ASN A 276 26.66 -28.04 26.31
CA ASN A 276 27.86 -27.95 27.14
C ASN A 276 28.69 -29.25 27.12
N GLU A 277 28.04 -30.42 27.09
CA GLU A 277 28.68 -31.73 26.99
C GLU A 277 29.39 -31.91 25.63
N LEU A 278 28.74 -31.53 24.53
CA LEU A 278 29.36 -31.51 23.20
C LEU A 278 30.51 -30.51 23.13
N LYS A 279 30.30 -29.28 23.61
CA LYS A 279 31.28 -28.19 23.67
C LYS A 279 32.58 -28.62 24.36
N ALA A 280 32.47 -29.28 25.52
CA ALA A 280 33.63 -29.73 26.29
C ALA A 280 34.40 -30.91 25.65
N SER A 281 33.80 -31.60 24.68
CA SER A 281 34.30 -32.91 24.19
C SER A 281 34.68 -32.93 22.72
N TYR A 282 34.01 -32.14 21.87
CA TYR A 282 34.07 -32.26 20.41
C TYR A 282 34.21 -30.88 19.71
N PRO A 283 35.34 -30.17 19.90
CA PRO A 283 35.59 -28.86 19.28
C PRO A 283 35.66 -28.90 17.75
N GLN A 284 35.78 -30.09 17.14
CA GLN A 284 35.78 -30.31 15.70
C GLN A 284 34.39 -30.46 15.07
N LEU A 285 33.32 -30.30 15.85
CA LEU A 285 31.97 -30.18 15.30
C LEU A 285 31.82 -28.91 14.45
N ILE A 286 31.00 -29.02 13.41
CA ILE A 286 30.37 -27.87 12.75
C ILE A 286 28.88 -28.18 12.72
N HIS A 287 28.14 -27.46 13.57
CA HIS A 287 26.70 -27.63 13.72
C HIS A 287 25.95 -26.75 12.72
N PHE A 288 24.88 -27.30 12.14
CA PHE A 288 23.94 -26.63 11.26
C PHE A 288 22.51 -26.77 11.80
N SER A 289 21.71 -25.74 11.60
CA SER A 289 20.27 -25.69 11.90
C SER A 289 19.56 -24.71 10.98
N GLY A 290 18.28 -24.93 10.67
CA GLY A 290 17.40 -23.95 10.00
C GLY A 290 16.38 -23.37 10.97
N HIS A 291 15.10 -23.61 10.71
CA HIS A 291 13.94 -23.35 11.56
C HIS A 291 13.59 -21.87 11.79
N THR A 292 14.57 -21.00 12.03
CA THR A 292 14.34 -19.60 12.41
C THR A 292 14.10 -18.66 11.23
N HIS A 293 14.28 -19.12 10.00
CA HIS A 293 14.04 -18.37 8.74
C HIS A 293 14.79 -17.01 8.65
N ILE A 294 15.82 -16.77 9.46
CA ILE A 294 16.64 -15.55 9.41
C ILE A 294 17.40 -15.49 8.07
N PRO A 295 17.49 -14.33 7.38
CA PRO A 295 18.25 -14.21 6.12
C PRO A 295 19.76 -14.43 6.29
N GLU A 296 20.41 -15.02 5.29
CA GLU A 296 21.88 -15.21 5.22
C GLU A 296 22.68 -13.89 5.15
N GLU A 297 22.01 -12.80 4.80
CA GLU A 297 22.56 -11.45 4.86
C GLU A 297 22.92 -11.01 6.30
N ASP A 298 22.33 -11.62 7.34
CA ASP A 298 22.73 -11.34 8.73
C ASP A 298 24.06 -12.03 9.09
N PRO A 299 25.14 -11.30 9.42
CA PRO A 299 26.42 -11.90 9.80
C PRO A 299 26.35 -12.73 11.10
N ARG A 300 25.27 -12.63 11.88
CA ARG A 300 25.02 -13.40 13.12
C ARG A 300 24.41 -14.79 12.86
N SER A 301 24.22 -15.17 11.60
CA SER A 301 23.87 -16.55 11.20
C SER A 301 25.06 -17.52 11.34
N ILE A 302 26.27 -17.04 11.65
CA ILE A 302 27.39 -17.88 12.11
C ILE A 302 27.83 -17.46 13.53
N PHE A 303 28.08 -18.44 14.38
CA PHE A 303 28.61 -18.24 15.73
C PHE A 303 29.73 -19.25 16.05
N GLN A 304 30.88 -18.75 16.45
CA GLN A 304 32.00 -19.56 16.95
C GLN A 304 32.15 -19.42 18.47
N ASP A 305 31.92 -20.52 19.19
CA ASP A 305 32.24 -20.61 20.61
C ASP A 305 33.72 -20.97 20.80
N LEU A 306 34.52 -20.04 21.31
CA LEU A 306 35.97 -20.23 21.46
C LEU A 306 36.34 -21.43 22.35
N ASP A 307 35.51 -21.76 23.34
CA ASP A 307 35.69 -22.92 24.22
C ASP A 307 34.94 -24.17 23.70
N GLY A 308 34.29 -24.09 22.54
CA GLY A 308 33.48 -25.15 21.94
C GLY A 308 33.73 -25.34 20.44
N PHE A 309 32.66 -25.27 19.66
CA PHE A 309 32.63 -25.58 18.23
C PHE A 309 32.00 -24.45 17.39
N THR A 310 31.95 -24.61 16.06
CA THR A 310 31.28 -23.64 15.16
C THR A 310 29.82 -24.02 14.95
N LEU A 311 28.92 -23.06 15.05
CA LEU A 311 27.49 -23.20 14.80
C LEU A 311 27.07 -22.27 13.65
N VAL A 312 26.20 -22.78 12.77
CA VAL A 312 25.78 -22.09 11.55
C VAL A 312 24.28 -22.28 11.36
N GLN A 313 23.58 -21.17 11.14
CA GLN A 313 22.18 -21.15 10.79
C GLN A 313 22.06 -21.08 9.27
N THR A 314 21.29 -21.99 8.67
CA THR A 314 20.85 -21.83 7.28
C THR A 314 19.56 -21.02 7.27
N ALA A 315 19.45 -20.08 6.33
CA ALA A 315 18.18 -19.44 6.02
C ALA A 315 17.21 -20.42 5.31
N THR A 316 15.98 -19.97 5.10
CA THR A 316 14.96 -20.73 4.36
C THR A 316 15.31 -20.87 2.88
N PHE A 317 15.18 -22.10 2.37
CA PHE A 317 15.36 -22.39 0.95
C PHE A 317 14.15 -22.04 0.07
N GLY A 318 12.94 -22.06 0.65
CA GLY A 318 11.73 -22.02 -0.15
C GLY A 318 10.56 -21.21 0.42
N ASN A 319 10.43 -21.10 1.74
CA ASN A 319 9.27 -20.48 2.35
C ASN A 319 9.32 -18.94 2.28
N ASN A 320 9.68 -18.31 3.39
CA ASN A 320 9.63 -16.87 3.60
C ASN A 320 10.59 -16.49 4.73
N PHE A 321 11.20 -15.31 4.68
CA PHE A 321 12.05 -14.88 5.81
C PHE A 321 11.24 -14.62 7.08
N TRP A 322 11.93 -14.58 8.21
CA TRP A 322 11.40 -14.16 9.52
C TRP A 322 12.32 -13.11 10.14
N MET A 323 11.73 -12.21 10.94
CA MET A 323 12.46 -11.17 11.67
C MET A 323 12.08 -11.19 13.16
N ARG A 324 13.03 -10.86 14.04
CA ARG A 324 12.86 -10.96 15.50
C ARG A 324 11.80 -10.02 16.06
N GLY A 325 11.49 -8.97 15.32
CA GLY A 325 10.44 -8.01 15.66
C GLY A 325 10.79 -7.08 16.81
N GLY A 326 9.75 -6.46 17.38
CA GLY A 326 9.83 -5.43 18.41
C GLY A 326 10.33 -4.08 17.89
N ALA A 327 9.56 -3.01 18.11
CA ALA A 327 9.86 -1.65 17.65
C ALA A 327 11.19 -1.04 18.15
N LYS A 328 11.97 -1.72 18.99
CA LYS A 328 13.31 -1.29 19.46
C LYS A 328 14.45 -2.28 19.15
N ALA A 329 14.16 -3.44 18.57
CA ALA A 329 15.15 -4.38 18.08
C ALA A 329 15.20 -4.31 16.55
N ASP A 330 14.45 -5.18 15.87
CA ASP A 330 14.42 -5.28 14.41
C ASP A 330 13.49 -4.22 13.79
N GLY A 331 12.45 -3.81 14.51
CA GLY A 331 11.58 -2.70 14.14
C GLY A 331 10.21 -3.09 13.57
N TYR A 332 9.59 -2.12 12.90
CA TYR A 332 8.39 -2.27 12.09
C TYR A 332 8.72 -2.79 10.67
N ASP A 333 7.96 -3.74 10.14
CA ASP A 333 8.00 -4.13 8.72
C ASP A 333 7.31 -3.10 7.80
N GLU A 334 7.16 -3.42 6.53
CA GLU A 334 6.37 -2.63 5.56
C GLU A 334 4.89 -2.40 5.93
N ASN A 335 4.29 -3.25 6.77
CA ASN A 335 2.88 -3.15 7.20
C ASN A 335 2.69 -2.54 8.59
N GLY A 336 3.77 -2.31 9.34
CA GLY A 336 3.70 -1.90 10.74
C GLY A 336 3.54 -3.07 11.73
N SER A 337 3.79 -4.30 11.30
CA SER A 337 4.00 -5.43 12.21
C SER A 337 5.35 -5.30 12.91
N THR A 338 5.42 -5.65 14.19
CA THR A 338 6.67 -5.73 14.95
C THR A 338 7.11 -7.17 15.15
N GLY A 339 7.17 -7.97 14.08
CA GLY A 339 7.68 -9.35 14.09
C GLY A 339 6.96 -10.30 13.13
N GLY A 340 7.55 -11.47 12.93
CA GLY A 340 7.05 -12.50 12.00
C GLY A 340 7.66 -12.37 10.60
N HIS A 341 6.90 -12.80 9.60
CA HIS A 341 7.29 -12.71 8.19
C HIS A 341 7.03 -11.29 7.65
N PRO A 342 8.03 -10.57 7.11
CA PRO A 342 7.75 -9.38 6.31
C PRO A 342 7.04 -9.80 5.00
N ALA A 343 6.08 -9.00 4.53
CA ALA A 343 5.23 -9.37 3.38
C ALA A 343 6.01 -9.59 2.08
N SER A 344 7.13 -8.90 1.88
CA SER A 344 8.03 -9.11 0.74
C SER A 344 8.97 -10.32 0.92
N GLY A 345 9.04 -10.89 2.12
CA GLY A 345 9.96 -11.97 2.46
C GLY A 345 9.65 -13.32 1.80
N TYR A 346 8.51 -13.43 1.10
CA TYR A 346 8.03 -14.65 0.45
C TYR A 346 8.80 -15.02 -0.83
N ASP A 347 9.63 -14.13 -1.38
CA ASP A 347 10.50 -14.46 -2.52
C ASP A 347 11.71 -15.33 -2.13
N ALA A 348 11.92 -15.55 -0.83
CA ALA A 348 13.07 -16.22 -0.22
C ALA A 348 13.53 -17.49 -0.97
N SER A 349 14.81 -17.53 -1.32
CA SER A 349 15.47 -18.77 -1.72
C SER A 349 16.99 -18.67 -1.53
N GLN A 350 17.47 -19.26 -0.44
CA GLN A 350 18.88 -19.28 -0.05
C GLN A 350 19.33 -20.70 0.35
N CYS A 351 20.62 -21.00 0.27
CA CYS A 351 21.20 -22.18 0.90
C CYS A 351 22.70 -22.00 1.20
N LEU A 352 23.29 -22.93 1.94
CA LEU A 352 24.71 -22.92 2.26
C LEU A 352 25.46 -23.95 1.40
N LEU A 353 26.52 -23.52 0.72
CA LEU A 353 27.50 -24.38 0.07
C LEU A 353 28.72 -24.53 0.97
N VAL A 354 29.00 -25.76 1.39
CA VAL A 354 30.17 -26.12 2.19
C VAL A 354 31.24 -26.72 1.29
N GLU A 355 32.42 -26.11 1.26
CA GLU A 355 33.63 -26.70 0.69
C GLU A 355 34.59 -27.13 1.82
N VAL A 356 35.22 -28.29 1.71
CA VAL A 356 36.31 -28.72 2.61
C VAL A 356 37.55 -29.04 1.79
N ASP A 357 38.69 -28.44 2.14
CA ASP A 357 39.97 -28.63 1.48
C ASP A 357 40.86 -29.63 2.25
N PRO A 358 41.00 -30.89 1.78
CA PRO A 358 41.85 -31.88 2.47
C PRO A 358 43.34 -31.54 2.36
N ALA A 359 43.77 -30.80 1.33
CA ALA A 359 45.18 -30.46 1.10
C ALA A 359 45.63 -29.29 1.98
N ASN A 360 44.73 -28.36 2.30
CA ASN A 360 44.97 -27.26 3.23
C ASN A 360 44.66 -27.63 4.71
N GLY A 361 44.75 -28.92 5.08
CA GLY A 361 44.55 -29.37 6.46
C GLY A 361 43.10 -29.27 6.93
N HIS A 362 42.16 -29.70 6.09
CA HIS A 362 40.72 -29.73 6.35
C HIS A 362 40.09 -28.34 6.58
N GLU A 363 40.56 -27.34 5.84
CA GLU A 363 39.98 -26.00 5.85
C GLU A 363 38.57 -26.00 5.29
N VAL A 364 37.63 -25.44 6.05
CA VAL A 364 36.23 -25.33 5.68
C VAL A 364 35.97 -23.93 5.13
N THR A 365 35.25 -23.86 4.01
CA THR A 365 34.81 -22.64 3.34
C THR A 365 33.30 -22.73 3.16
N ILE A 366 32.53 -21.94 3.90
CA ILE A 366 31.06 -21.88 3.77
C ILE A 366 30.69 -20.65 2.93
N ARG A 367 29.88 -20.87 1.89
CA ARG A 367 29.36 -19.83 0.99
C ARG A 367 27.84 -19.80 1.08
N ARG A 368 27.31 -18.64 1.42
CA ARG A 368 25.88 -18.33 1.34
C ARG A 368 25.49 -18.15 -0.12
N MET A 369 24.60 -18.97 -0.65
CA MET A 369 24.05 -18.88 -1.99
C MET A 369 22.68 -18.20 -1.93
N ASP A 370 22.49 -17.12 -2.69
CA ASP A 370 21.16 -16.53 -2.90
C ASP A 370 20.74 -16.69 -4.36
N PHE A 371 19.65 -17.42 -4.59
CA PHE A 371 19.17 -17.73 -5.94
C PHE A 371 18.39 -16.58 -6.58
N ARG A 372 17.95 -15.60 -5.78
CA ARG A 372 17.23 -14.40 -6.22
C ARG A 372 18.18 -13.33 -6.73
N ARG A 373 19.32 -13.20 -6.05
CA ARG A 373 20.48 -12.39 -6.42
C ARG A 373 21.30 -13.05 -7.53
N GLY A 374 21.31 -14.38 -7.57
CA GLY A 374 22.12 -15.15 -8.50
C GLY A 374 23.62 -15.07 -8.21
N SER A 375 24.01 -14.85 -6.96
CA SER A 375 25.42 -14.81 -6.54
C SER A 375 25.58 -15.33 -5.11
N TYR A 376 26.83 -15.55 -4.70
CA TYR A 376 27.14 -15.70 -3.28
C TYR A 376 26.88 -14.38 -2.52
N LEU A 377 26.50 -14.48 -1.24
CA LEU A 377 26.38 -13.33 -0.33
C LEU A 377 27.67 -13.14 0.47
N GLY A 378 28.11 -11.89 0.56
CA GLY A 378 29.29 -11.49 1.35
C GLY A 378 30.58 -12.20 0.95
N ARG A 379 31.48 -12.34 1.92
CA ARG A 379 32.66 -13.20 1.87
C ARG A 379 32.30 -14.62 2.36
N PRO A 380 33.05 -15.65 1.92
CA PRO A 380 32.91 -16.98 2.49
C PRO A 380 33.42 -17.02 3.94
N TRP A 381 32.68 -17.66 4.83
CA TRP A 381 33.16 -17.96 6.17
C TRP A 381 34.22 -19.07 6.07
N THR A 382 35.47 -18.76 6.44
CA THR A 382 36.62 -19.65 6.18
C THR A 382 37.41 -19.88 7.46
N PHE A 383 37.53 -21.14 7.90
CA PHE A 383 38.19 -21.51 9.15
C PHE A 383 38.68 -22.96 9.14
N LYS A 384 39.51 -23.31 10.13
CA LYS A 384 39.97 -24.69 10.37
C LYS A 384 39.54 -25.12 11.76
N VAL A 385 38.90 -26.28 11.87
CA VAL A 385 38.52 -26.84 13.19
C VAL A 385 39.74 -27.14 14.08
N SER A 386 40.86 -27.49 13.44
CA SER A 386 42.17 -27.79 14.05
C SER A 386 42.96 -26.56 14.49
N ASP A 387 42.59 -25.35 14.05
CA ASP A 387 43.33 -24.12 14.32
C ASP A 387 42.39 -22.96 14.68
N LYS A 388 42.17 -22.81 15.99
CA LYS A 388 41.35 -21.74 16.57
C LYS A 388 41.95 -20.33 16.37
N SER A 389 43.17 -20.17 15.85
CA SER A 389 43.67 -18.85 15.44
C SER A 389 43.00 -18.32 14.16
N THR A 390 42.33 -19.20 13.39
CA THR A 390 41.50 -18.81 12.23
C THR A 390 40.08 -18.40 12.60
N TRP A 391 39.68 -18.50 13.87
CA TRP A 391 38.28 -18.32 14.30
C TRP A 391 37.98 -16.84 14.53
N THR A 392 37.28 -16.24 13.57
CA THR A 392 36.95 -14.79 13.55
C THR A 392 35.46 -14.51 13.68
N TYR A 393 34.61 -15.54 13.66
CA TYR A 393 33.15 -15.44 13.62
C TYR A 393 32.52 -15.59 15.01
N THR A 394 33.18 -15.07 16.05
CA THR A 394 32.57 -14.95 17.39
C THR A 394 31.72 -13.68 17.44
N HIS A 395 30.59 -13.71 18.15
CA HIS A 395 29.73 -12.53 18.27
C HIS A 395 30.44 -11.34 18.96
N GLU A 396 31.38 -11.61 19.89
CA GLU A 396 32.21 -10.56 20.49
C GLU A 396 33.19 -9.94 19.47
N ALA A 397 33.87 -10.77 18.67
CA ALA A 397 34.84 -10.28 17.67
C ALA A 397 34.15 -9.52 16.54
N MET A 398 33.04 -10.04 16.01
CA MET A 398 32.24 -9.36 14.98
C MET A 398 31.62 -8.07 15.52
N GLY A 399 31.05 -8.10 16.73
CA GLY A 399 30.54 -6.91 17.42
C GLY A 399 31.61 -5.87 17.73
N ALA A 400 32.87 -6.25 17.99
CA ALA A 400 33.99 -5.32 18.15
C ALA A 400 34.48 -4.74 16.81
N ALA A 401 34.60 -5.57 15.78
CA ALA A 401 35.11 -5.21 14.46
C ALA A 401 34.16 -4.28 13.69
N SER A 402 32.86 -4.61 13.70
CA SER A 402 31.76 -3.86 13.08
C SER A 402 31.80 -2.35 13.35
N LYS A 403 31.29 -1.55 12.41
CA LYS A 403 31.26 -0.08 12.48
C LYS A 403 29.86 0.45 12.14
N PRO A 404 29.48 1.66 12.60
CA PRO A 404 28.25 2.32 12.16
C PRO A 404 28.16 2.40 10.63
N PRO A 405 26.95 2.32 10.03
CA PRO A 405 26.78 2.49 8.59
C PRO A 405 27.38 3.80 8.06
N VAL A 406 27.92 3.77 6.84
CA VAL A 406 28.46 4.96 6.16
C VAL A 406 27.44 5.59 5.22
N LEU A 407 27.58 6.89 5.04
CA LEU A 407 26.71 7.72 4.21
C LEU A 407 27.48 8.17 2.96
N GLU A 408 26.89 7.94 1.79
CA GLU A 408 27.33 8.51 0.52
C GLU A 408 26.79 9.94 0.35
N GLN A 409 27.36 10.69 -0.61
CA GLN A 409 26.86 12.02 -0.94
C GLN A 409 25.41 11.94 -1.47
N GLY A 410 24.49 12.62 -0.78
CA GLY A 410 23.05 12.57 -1.07
C GLY A 410 22.24 11.68 -0.11
N ALA A 411 22.88 11.05 0.89
CA ALA A 411 22.17 10.48 2.03
C ALA A 411 21.39 11.57 2.78
N ALA A 412 20.09 11.37 2.95
CA ALA A 412 19.19 12.33 3.58
C ALA A 412 17.93 11.63 4.11
N VAL A 413 17.18 12.34 4.96
CA VAL A 413 15.78 12.03 5.31
C VAL A 413 14.90 13.22 4.93
N ARG A 414 13.70 12.95 4.43
CA ARG A 414 12.68 13.95 4.07
C ARG A 414 11.29 13.51 4.54
N ILE A 415 10.38 14.46 4.68
CA ILE A 415 8.94 14.21 4.86
C ILE A 415 8.25 14.51 3.52
N PRO A 416 7.53 13.56 2.90
CA PRO A 416 6.64 13.87 1.79
C PRO A 416 5.49 14.75 2.28
N THR A 417 5.33 15.95 1.72
CA THR A 417 4.35 16.96 2.19
C THR A 417 2.91 16.43 2.14
N ASP A 418 2.62 15.63 1.12
CA ASP A 418 1.37 14.90 0.86
C ASP A 418 1.06 13.79 1.88
N SER A 419 2.05 13.36 2.66
CA SER A 419 1.88 12.35 3.72
C SER A 419 1.60 12.91 5.11
N ILE A 420 1.66 14.24 5.28
CA ILE A 420 1.46 14.90 6.57
C ILE A 420 -0.03 14.89 6.92
N THR A 421 -0.36 14.45 8.14
CA THR A 421 -1.72 14.48 8.68
C THR A 421 -1.76 15.24 10.00
N GLN A 422 -2.94 15.32 10.61
CA GLN A 422 -3.15 15.92 11.93
C GLN A 422 -2.36 15.22 13.04
N THR A 423 -2.10 13.92 12.92
CA THR A 423 -1.59 13.08 14.02
C THR A 423 -0.37 12.24 13.65
N GLY A 424 0.10 12.33 12.41
CA GLY A 424 1.25 11.59 11.89
C GLY A 424 1.82 12.18 10.60
N ALA A 425 2.81 11.50 10.04
CA ALA A 425 3.40 11.76 8.74
C ALA A 425 4.07 10.47 8.21
N SER A 426 4.52 10.44 6.96
CA SER A 426 5.53 9.49 6.49
C SER A 426 6.91 10.14 6.44
N PHE A 427 7.94 9.30 6.47
CA PHE A 427 9.33 9.72 6.21
C PHE A 427 9.88 8.92 5.03
N THR A 428 10.82 9.52 4.30
CA THR A 428 11.57 8.90 3.21
C THR A 428 13.06 9.08 3.44
N ILE A 429 13.83 8.00 3.27
CA ILE A 429 15.29 7.98 3.35
C ILE A 429 15.87 7.58 1.99
N THR A 430 16.93 8.25 1.52
CA THR A 430 17.70 7.83 0.33
C THR A 430 18.56 6.61 0.65
N ALA A 431 17.91 5.45 0.75
CA ALA A 431 18.51 4.18 1.16
C ALA A 431 19.62 3.72 0.23
N ASP A 432 19.58 4.07 -1.06
CA ASP A 432 20.69 3.79 -1.98
C ASP A 432 21.98 4.56 -1.65
N LYS A 433 21.94 5.56 -0.76
CA LYS A 433 23.11 6.31 -0.25
C LYS A 433 23.54 5.89 1.15
N VAL A 434 22.88 4.92 1.76
CA VAL A 434 23.28 4.36 3.07
C VAL A 434 23.89 2.98 2.84
N LYS A 435 25.12 2.75 3.33
CA LYS A 435 25.83 1.47 3.13
C LYS A 435 26.36 0.92 4.46
N PRO A 436 26.47 -0.42 4.61
CA PRO A 436 27.26 -0.99 5.69
C PRO A 436 28.75 -0.63 5.54
N ASP A 437 29.44 -0.42 6.66
CA ASP A 437 30.88 -0.17 6.66
C ASP A 437 31.68 -1.48 6.62
N ALA A 438 31.88 -1.96 5.39
CA ALA A 438 32.66 -3.15 5.08
C ALA A 438 34.16 -3.05 5.43
N SER A 439 34.65 -1.92 5.98
CA SER A 439 36.02 -1.80 6.49
C SER A 439 36.21 -2.43 7.87
N GLY A 440 35.13 -2.54 8.67
CA GLY A 440 35.13 -3.21 9.97
C GLY A 440 34.74 -4.68 9.89
N LEU A 441 33.50 -4.93 9.47
CA LEU A 441 32.96 -6.26 9.23
C LEU A 441 32.52 -6.31 7.77
N ALA A 442 33.18 -7.14 6.95
CA ALA A 442 33.05 -7.08 5.49
C ALA A 442 31.65 -7.39 4.95
N ASP A 443 30.85 -8.09 5.76
CA ASP A 443 29.51 -8.57 5.45
C ASP A 443 28.48 -8.01 6.45
N ASP A 444 28.75 -6.83 7.01
CA ASP A 444 27.79 -6.09 7.83
C ASP A 444 26.61 -5.61 6.95
N VAL A 445 25.47 -5.28 7.57
CA VAL A 445 24.28 -4.76 6.85
C VAL A 445 23.74 -3.50 7.51
N VAL A 446 23.07 -2.66 6.73
CA VAL A 446 22.05 -1.77 7.31
C VAL A 446 20.89 -2.70 7.66
N MET A 447 20.59 -2.87 8.95
CA MET A 447 19.50 -3.75 9.39
C MET A 447 18.20 -2.98 9.46
N ALA A 448 18.22 -1.80 10.11
CA ALA A 448 17.05 -1.00 10.37
C ALA A 448 17.35 0.51 10.32
N TYR A 449 16.31 1.31 10.14
CA TYR A 449 16.33 2.76 10.36
C TYR A 449 15.64 3.09 11.68
N ARG A 450 16.35 3.66 12.66
CA ARG A 450 15.74 4.15 13.90
C ARG A 450 15.32 5.60 13.72
N ILE A 451 14.05 5.87 13.96
CA ILE A 451 13.39 7.16 13.79
C ILE A 451 13.03 7.71 15.16
N VAL A 452 13.50 8.91 15.46
CA VAL A 452 13.15 9.67 16.67
C VAL A 452 12.38 10.92 16.25
N VAL A 453 11.24 11.19 16.87
CA VAL A 453 10.52 12.46 16.72
C VAL A 453 10.52 13.21 18.05
N VAL A 454 10.85 14.50 17.98
CA VAL A 454 11.03 15.40 19.12
C VAL A 454 10.11 16.60 18.94
N ASP A 455 9.41 17.02 20.00
CA ASP A 455 8.57 18.21 19.98
C ASP A 455 9.36 19.53 20.04
N ALA A 456 8.66 20.66 19.90
CA ALA A 456 9.24 22.00 19.97
C ALA A 456 9.85 22.36 21.35
N GLN A 457 9.59 21.54 22.39
CA GLN A 457 10.11 21.70 23.75
C GLN A 457 11.35 20.82 23.99
N GLY A 458 11.69 19.92 23.06
CA GLY A 458 12.83 19.02 23.12
C GLY A 458 12.56 17.65 23.73
N ALA A 459 11.30 17.26 23.92
CA ALA A 459 10.93 15.95 24.45
C ALA A 459 10.76 14.90 23.33
N GLU A 460 11.24 13.67 23.57
CA GLU A 460 11.05 12.52 22.67
C GLU A 460 9.58 12.06 22.72
N VAL A 461 8.83 12.31 21.66
CA VAL A 461 7.42 11.91 21.51
C VAL A 461 7.25 10.60 20.73
N TYR A 462 8.27 10.18 19.98
CA TYR A 462 8.30 8.92 19.23
C TYR A 462 9.73 8.40 19.07
N ASN A 463 9.93 7.08 19.19
CA ASN A 463 11.24 6.43 18.99
C ASN A 463 11.07 4.95 18.64
N ALA A 464 11.24 4.62 17.36
CA ALA A 464 11.06 3.26 16.84
C ALA A 464 12.06 2.91 15.73
N CYS A 465 12.41 1.64 15.63
CA CYS A 465 13.14 1.06 14.50
C CYS A 465 12.17 0.64 13.39
N TYR A 466 12.63 0.70 12.15
CA TYR A 466 11.96 0.26 10.94
C TYR A 466 12.89 -0.71 10.21
N MET A 467 12.42 -1.92 9.94
CA MET A 467 13.17 -2.92 9.21
C MET A 467 13.49 -2.40 7.81
N SER A 468 14.77 -2.40 7.46
CA SER A 468 15.19 -2.00 6.11
C SER A 468 15.03 -3.14 5.12
N ASP A 469 14.99 -2.82 3.83
CA ASP A 469 14.79 -3.78 2.75
C ASP A 469 16.02 -4.72 2.49
N TYR A 470 16.95 -4.86 3.45
CA TYR A 470 18.24 -5.56 3.28
C TYR A 470 18.09 -7.04 2.87
N TYR A 471 17.00 -7.67 3.30
CA TYR A 471 16.65 -9.07 3.02
C TYR A 471 16.05 -9.27 1.63
N LYS A 472 15.63 -8.20 0.92
CA LYS A 472 15.05 -8.31 -0.43
C LYS A 472 16.13 -8.59 -1.47
N ALA A 473 15.76 -9.32 -2.53
CA ALA A 473 16.60 -9.45 -3.72
C ALA A 473 17.01 -8.04 -4.24
N PRO A 474 18.25 -7.79 -4.68
CA PRO A 474 18.73 -6.43 -4.96
C PRO A 474 17.95 -5.63 -6.02
N VAL A 475 17.24 -6.31 -6.94
CA VAL A 475 16.35 -5.67 -7.93
C VAL A 475 15.05 -5.13 -7.31
N ASN A 476 14.68 -5.63 -6.12
CA ASN A 476 13.50 -5.24 -5.34
C ASN A 476 13.84 -4.29 -4.18
N GLN A 477 15.10 -3.83 -4.07
CA GLN A 477 15.52 -2.85 -3.06
C GLN A 477 15.31 -1.43 -3.63
N PRO A 478 14.34 -0.64 -3.13
CA PRO A 478 14.05 0.68 -3.68
C PRO A 478 15.16 1.67 -3.32
N ALA A 479 15.40 2.66 -4.20
CA ALA A 479 16.38 3.70 -3.92
C ALA A 479 15.97 4.63 -2.76
N GLU A 480 14.66 4.81 -2.59
CA GLU A 480 14.05 5.53 -1.47
C GLU A 480 13.26 4.58 -0.56
N PHE A 481 13.63 4.53 0.71
CA PHE A 481 12.89 3.81 1.75
C PHE A 481 11.85 4.75 2.37
N THR A 482 10.57 4.54 2.04
CA THR A 482 9.44 5.32 2.59
C THR A 482 8.59 4.46 3.52
N ARG A 483 8.24 4.98 4.70
CA ARG A 483 7.30 4.35 5.66
C ARG A 483 6.50 5.42 6.43
N PRO A 484 5.25 5.15 6.85
CA PRO A 484 4.50 6.00 7.77
C PRO A 484 5.05 5.91 9.20
N LEU A 485 4.80 6.92 10.03
CA LEU A 485 5.13 6.90 11.46
C LEU A 485 4.16 6.00 12.26
N PHE A 486 4.32 4.68 12.12
CA PHE A 486 3.43 3.66 12.70
C PHE A 486 3.21 3.87 14.21
N GLY A 487 1.95 4.09 14.60
CA GLY A 487 1.55 4.25 16.00
C GLY A 487 1.99 5.57 16.66
N ALA A 488 2.53 6.53 15.91
CA ALA A 488 2.79 7.87 16.41
C ALA A 488 1.47 8.56 16.83
N LYS A 489 1.58 9.46 17.82
CA LYS A 489 0.47 10.25 18.35
C LYS A 489 0.89 11.70 18.44
N LEU A 490 1.08 12.31 17.28
CA LEU A 490 1.39 13.73 17.19
C LEU A 490 0.10 14.53 17.45
N ALA A 491 0.24 15.77 17.92
CA ALA A 491 -0.86 16.72 18.02
C ALA A 491 -1.01 17.47 16.69
N PRO A 492 -2.21 17.98 16.33
CA PRO A 492 -2.39 18.87 15.18
C PRO A 492 -1.58 20.17 15.30
N GLU A 493 -1.34 20.84 14.16
CA GLU A 493 -0.72 22.18 14.07
C GLU A 493 0.64 22.33 14.77
N SER A 494 1.31 21.22 15.06
CA SER A 494 2.44 21.16 15.98
C SER A 494 3.73 20.90 15.20
N ALA A 495 4.76 21.69 15.50
CA ALA A 495 6.08 21.57 14.88
C ALA A 495 6.93 20.50 15.58
N TYR A 496 7.54 19.62 14.78
CA TYR A 496 8.36 18.49 15.21
C TYR A 496 9.68 18.43 14.46
N SER A 497 10.71 17.91 15.12
CA SER A 497 11.96 17.46 14.49
C SER A 497 11.97 15.94 14.41
N LEU A 498 12.17 15.38 13.21
CA LEU A 498 12.44 13.96 12.99
C LEU A 498 13.94 13.73 12.73
N LYS A 499 14.52 12.74 13.41
CA LYS A 499 15.91 12.29 13.26
C LYS A 499 15.94 10.84 12.81
N ALA A 500 16.63 10.56 11.71
CA ALA A 500 16.77 9.21 11.18
C ALA A 500 18.20 8.69 11.36
N TYR A 501 18.34 7.51 11.95
CA TYR A 501 19.60 6.83 12.19
C TYR A 501 19.63 5.50 11.44
N ALA A 502 20.67 5.25 10.64
CA ALA A 502 20.91 3.93 10.05
C ALA A 502 21.59 3.04 11.10
N ARG A 503 21.00 1.88 11.40
CA ARG A 503 21.40 0.94 12.47
C ARG A 503 21.77 -0.42 11.89
N ASN A 504 22.88 -1.00 12.37
CA ASN A 504 23.34 -2.32 11.96
C ASN A 504 22.98 -3.43 12.99
N PRO A 505 23.25 -4.73 12.70
CA PRO A 505 23.03 -5.86 13.60
C PRO A 505 23.70 -5.76 14.98
N TRP A 506 24.71 -4.91 15.13
CA TRP A 506 25.45 -4.66 16.37
C TRP A 506 25.01 -3.37 17.07
N GLU A 507 23.82 -2.88 16.73
CA GLU A 507 23.17 -1.67 17.24
C GLU A 507 23.97 -0.37 17.04
N LYS A 508 24.94 -0.37 16.12
CA LYS A 508 25.78 0.81 15.83
C LYS A 508 25.06 1.71 14.84
N GLU A 509 25.05 3.01 15.14
CA GLU A 509 24.19 3.98 14.47
C GLU A 509 24.94 5.17 13.88
N THR A 510 24.49 5.60 12.70
CA THR A 510 24.90 6.87 12.06
C THR A 510 23.66 7.70 11.76
N LEU A 511 23.66 8.98 12.16
CA LEU A 511 22.60 9.94 11.83
C LEU A 511 22.59 10.21 10.33
N VAL A 512 21.56 9.75 9.62
CA VAL A 512 21.33 10.00 8.19
C VAL A 512 20.92 11.46 7.95
N GLY A 513 20.13 12.03 8.87
CA GLY A 513 19.74 13.43 8.83
C GLY A 513 18.69 13.82 9.86
N GLU A 514 18.37 15.11 9.88
CA GLU A 514 17.35 15.75 10.71
C GLU A 514 16.45 16.61 9.80
N VAL A 515 15.14 16.50 9.96
CA VAL A 515 14.13 17.25 9.18
C VAL A 515 13.04 17.79 10.10
N ILE A 516 12.61 19.03 9.86
CA ILE A 516 11.54 19.68 10.61
C ILE A 516 10.27 19.65 9.77
N PHE A 517 9.13 19.35 10.40
CA PHE A 517 7.80 19.42 9.78
C PHE A 517 6.76 19.89 10.80
N THR A 518 5.60 20.33 10.32
CA THR A 518 4.44 20.66 11.14
C THR A 518 3.30 19.74 10.74
N THR A 519 2.55 19.19 11.70
CA THR A 519 1.33 18.43 11.43
C THR A 519 0.22 19.31 10.84
N ALA A 520 -0.71 18.69 10.13
CA ALA A 520 -1.82 19.40 9.49
C ALA A 520 -2.77 20.06 10.51
N GLY A 521 -3.52 21.07 10.05
CA GLY A 521 -4.63 21.67 10.78
C GLY A 521 -5.75 20.68 11.09
N GLN A 522 -6.48 20.89 12.17
CA GLN A 522 -7.65 20.07 12.48
C GLN A 522 -8.77 20.39 11.49
N GLU A 523 -8.88 19.58 10.44
CA GLU A 523 -9.95 19.62 9.46
C GLU A 523 -11.30 19.47 10.15
N VAL A 524 -12.11 20.52 10.11
CA VAL A 524 -13.44 20.55 10.73
C VAL A 524 -14.36 19.68 9.86
N ALA A 525 -14.70 18.49 10.35
CA ALA A 525 -15.66 17.63 9.66
C ALA A 525 -16.99 18.39 9.51
N PRO A 526 -17.50 18.59 8.28
CA PRO A 526 -18.71 19.37 8.05
C PRO A 526 -19.90 18.72 8.76
N ALA A 527 -20.61 19.51 9.56
CA ALA A 527 -21.67 18.99 10.43
C ALA A 527 -22.83 18.41 9.61
N THR A 528 -23.17 17.14 9.87
CA THR A 528 -24.30 16.46 9.21
C THR A 528 -25.59 17.26 9.40
N PRO A 529 -26.32 17.59 8.31
CA PRO A 529 -27.60 18.26 8.42
C PRO A 529 -28.66 17.30 8.96
N LEU A 530 -29.38 17.75 9.98
CA LEU A 530 -30.63 17.17 10.45
C LEU A 530 -31.80 17.52 9.52
N LEU A 531 -31.77 18.71 8.94
CA LEU A 531 -32.71 19.18 7.92
C LEU A 531 -31.89 19.91 6.84
N SER A 532 -32.14 19.62 5.57
CA SER A 532 -31.48 20.25 4.44
C SER A 532 -32.47 20.42 3.30
N VAL A 533 -32.90 21.66 3.02
CA VAL A 533 -33.90 21.96 1.99
C VAL A 533 -33.32 22.99 1.03
N ASP A 534 -33.10 22.60 -0.23
CA ASP A 534 -32.75 23.50 -1.33
C ASP A 534 -33.93 23.62 -2.31
N PHE A 535 -34.49 24.82 -2.41
CA PHE A 535 -35.63 25.10 -3.28
C PHE A 535 -35.22 25.29 -4.75
N SER A 536 -33.92 25.23 -5.10
CA SER A 536 -33.39 25.56 -6.43
C SER A 536 -33.94 24.72 -7.59
N THR A 537 -34.55 23.57 -7.29
CA THR A 537 -35.23 22.68 -8.25
C THR A 537 -36.75 22.85 -8.31
N GLY A 538 -37.34 23.71 -7.48
CA GLY A 538 -38.80 23.79 -7.29
C GLY A 538 -39.35 22.66 -6.41
N SER A 539 -38.53 22.11 -5.52
CA SER A 539 -38.86 21.05 -4.55
C SER A 539 -38.76 21.56 -3.12
N ALA A 540 -39.54 21.00 -2.20
CA ALA A 540 -39.50 21.30 -0.77
C ALA A 540 -39.15 20.08 0.11
N GLU A 541 -38.71 18.98 -0.51
CA GLU A 541 -38.31 17.76 0.20
C GLU A 541 -37.03 17.98 1.04
N ASP A 542 -36.93 17.28 2.16
CA ASP A 542 -35.69 17.20 2.94
C ASP A 542 -34.66 16.30 2.23
N SER A 543 -33.40 16.75 2.21
CA SER A 543 -32.25 16.09 1.60
C SER A 543 -31.19 15.64 2.62
N SER A 544 -31.53 15.67 3.91
CA SER A 544 -30.73 15.04 4.98
C SER A 544 -30.67 13.50 4.82
N ASP A 545 -29.73 12.86 5.53
CA ASP A 545 -29.56 11.39 5.52
C ASP A 545 -30.79 10.62 6.08
N GLU A 546 -31.59 11.27 6.93
CA GLU A 546 -32.79 10.74 7.57
C GLU A 546 -33.96 11.72 7.34
N PRO A 547 -34.51 11.79 6.11
CA PRO A 547 -35.31 12.93 5.66
C PRO A 547 -36.69 13.03 6.30
N HIS A 548 -37.03 14.24 6.77
CA HIS A 548 -38.28 14.53 7.47
C HIS A 548 -39.45 14.72 6.50
N ALA A 549 -40.62 14.18 6.86
CA ALA A 549 -41.81 14.29 6.02
C ALA A 549 -42.33 15.73 5.96
N VAL A 550 -42.36 16.31 4.75
CA VAL A 550 -42.81 17.69 4.51
C VAL A 550 -44.32 17.78 4.33
N THR A 551 -44.94 18.77 4.96
CA THR A 551 -46.33 19.18 4.77
C THR A 551 -46.37 20.64 4.31
N ALA A 552 -46.96 20.89 3.13
CA ALA A 552 -47.26 22.24 2.65
C ALA A 552 -48.55 22.78 3.27
N PHE A 553 -48.50 24.02 3.75
CA PHE A 553 -49.66 24.76 4.29
C PHE A 553 -49.88 26.02 3.45
N GLY A 554 -51.15 26.41 3.27
CA GLY A 554 -51.52 27.49 2.33
C GLY A 554 -51.33 27.04 0.88
N SER A 555 -50.70 27.89 0.07
CA SER A 555 -50.23 27.56 -1.28
C SER A 555 -48.88 28.23 -1.57
N PRO A 556 -47.77 27.76 -0.94
CA PRO A 556 -46.44 28.31 -1.20
C PRO A 556 -46.09 28.15 -2.67
N ALA A 557 -45.50 29.19 -3.26
CA ALA A 557 -45.14 29.20 -4.68
C ALA A 557 -43.63 29.02 -4.87
N PHE A 558 -43.22 28.68 -6.10
CA PHE A 558 -41.83 28.74 -6.53
C PHE A 558 -41.66 29.84 -7.57
N GLU A 559 -40.62 30.66 -7.42
CA GLU A 559 -40.28 31.76 -8.31
C GLU A 559 -38.82 31.64 -8.78
N LEU A 560 -38.59 31.78 -10.09
CA LEU A 560 -37.24 31.87 -10.64
C LEU A 560 -36.66 33.25 -10.30
N VAL A 561 -35.56 33.27 -9.55
CA VAL A 561 -34.78 34.49 -9.30
C VAL A 561 -33.73 34.58 -10.40
N GLU A 562 -33.97 35.49 -11.36
CA GLU A 562 -33.09 35.69 -12.53
C GLU A 562 -31.65 36.02 -12.13
N ASP A 563 -31.45 36.77 -11.04
CA ASP A 563 -30.13 37.10 -10.48
C ASP A 563 -29.29 35.84 -10.14
N PHE A 564 -29.94 34.71 -9.89
CA PHE A 564 -29.30 33.43 -9.53
C PHE A 564 -29.47 32.33 -10.59
N GLY A 565 -30.50 32.42 -11.43
CA GLY A 565 -30.94 31.33 -12.31
C GLY A 565 -31.54 30.14 -11.54
N LYS A 566 -32.06 30.36 -10.32
CA LYS A 566 -32.58 29.32 -9.42
C LYS A 566 -34.02 29.57 -8.99
N GLN A 567 -34.79 28.50 -8.77
CA GLN A 567 -36.08 28.57 -8.08
C GLN A 567 -35.88 28.90 -6.59
N VAL A 568 -36.81 29.64 -6.00
CA VAL A 568 -36.88 29.89 -4.55
C VAL A 568 -38.31 29.70 -4.06
N ALA A 569 -38.50 29.27 -2.81
CA ALA A 569 -39.83 29.22 -2.20
C ALA A 569 -40.32 30.64 -1.85
N VAL A 570 -41.61 30.91 -2.07
CA VAL A 570 -42.25 32.21 -1.84
C VAL A 570 -43.44 32.04 -0.90
N PHE A 571 -43.44 32.78 0.20
CA PHE A 571 -44.43 32.74 1.27
C PHE A 571 -45.20 34.06 1.36
N ASN A 572 -46.53 34.01 1.32
CA ASN A 572 -47.36 35.23 1.27
C ASN A 572 -47.39 36.06 2.57
N GLY A 573 -46.95 35.50 3.70
CA GLY A 573 -47.02 36.12 5.03
C GLY A 573 -48.43 36.22 5.61
N SER A 574 -49.24 35.19 5.43
CA SER A 574 -50.57 35.01 6.03
C SER A 574 -51.07 33.56 6.11
N THR A 575 -50.63 32.67 5.22
CA THR A 575 -51.06 31.25 5.19
C THR A 575 -49.99 30.25 4.78
N ASP A 576 -48.92 30.69 4.13
CA ASP A 576 -48.03 29.81 3.37
C ASP A 576 -46.81 29.39 4.21
N ALA A 577 -46.57 28.09 4.32
CA ALA A 577 -45.41 27.53 5.02
C ALA A 577 -45.12 26.09 4.56
N PHE A 578 -43.89 25.60 4.79
CA PHE A 578 -43.57 24.18 4.78
C PHE A 578 -43.21 23.73 6.20
N GLY A 579 -43.86 22.66 6.69
CA GLY A 579 -43.59 22.08 8.01
C GLY A 579 -43.07 20.65 7.90
N TYR A 580 -41.99 20.35 8.62
CA TYR A 580 -41.27 19.08 8.59
C TYR A 580 -41.51 18.32 9.88
N ASP A 581 -42.06 17.11 9.81
CA ASP A 581 -42.45 16.29 10.98
C ASP A 581 -41.20 15.77 11.73
N PHE A 582 -40.93 16.30 12.93
CA PHE A 582 -39.77 15.95 13.77
C PHE A 582 -40.14 14.97 14.91
N ALA A 583 -39.21 14.12 15.35
CA ALA A 583 -39.39 13.26 16.52
C ALA A 583 -38.61 13.74 17.76
N SER A 584 -38.91 13.17 18.94
CA SER A 584 -38.18 13.46 20.19
C SER A 584 -36.68 13.14 20.11
N ALA A 585 -36.28 12.23 19.22
CA ALA A 585 -34.88 11.90 18.97
C ALA A 585 -34.12 13.07 18.33
N ASP A 586 -34.79 13.87 17.50
CA ASP A 586 -34.17 14.95 16.73
C ASP A 586 -33.90 16.17 17.62
N PHE A 587 -34.83 16.49 18.52
CA PHE A 587 -34.55 17.41 19.62
C PHE A 587 -33.50 16.88 20.60
N THR A 588 -33.29 15.56 20.69
CA THR A 588 -32.17 14.99 21.47
C THR A 588 -30.82 15.20 20.77
N LYS A 589 -30.77 15.18 19.43
CA LYS A 589 -29.58 15.56 18.63
C LYS A 589 -29.24 17.05 18.81
N LEU A 590 -30.25 17.92 18.74
CA LEU A 590 -30.11 19.38 18.86
C LEU A 590 -29.84 19.86 20.30
N ALA A 591 -30.11 19.04 21.32
CA ALA A 591 -30.19 19.47 22.72
C ALA A 591 -28.99 20.28 23.22
N THR A 592 -27.76 20.01 22.77
CA THR A 592 -26.55 20.68 23.24
C THR A 592 -25.98 21.73 22.28
N SER A 593 -26.33 21.67 20.99
CA SER A 593 -25.58 22.33 19.92
C SER A 593 -26.36 22.35 18.61
N THR A 594 -26.31 23.46 17.88
CA THR A 594 -26.88 23.54 16.53
C THR A 594 -26.28 24.66 15.69
N THR A 595 -26.38 24.52 14.35
CA THR A 595 -26.27 25.63 13.39
C THR A 595 -27.51 25.63 12.51
N ALA A 596 -28.28 26.72 12.52
CA ALA A 596 -29.36 27.00 11.59
C ALA A 596 -28.85 27.97 10.51
N GLU A 597 -28.90 27.57 9.24
CA GLU A 597 -28.41 28.34 8.10
C GLU A 597 -29.56 28.58 7.11
N ILE A 598 -29.75 29.82 6.64
CA ILE A 598 -30.82 30.18 5.71
C ILE A 598 -30.43 31.35 4.81
N LEU A 599 -30.71 31.24 3.51
CA LEU A 599 -30.62 32.35 2.55
C LEU A 599 -32.03 32.82 2.21
N LEU A 600 -32.36 34.05 2.61
CA LEU A 600 -33.72 34.60 2.51
C LEU A 600 -33.76 36.05 1.99
N GLN A 601 -34.94 36.46 1.56
CA GLN A 601 -35.30 37.86 1.30
C GLN A 601 -36.69 38.11 1.88
N PHE A 602 -36.80 38.98 2.89
CA PHE A 602 -38.13 39.47 3.29
C PHE A 602 -38.69 40.39 2.21
N THR A 603 -39.96 40.21 1.83
CA THR A 603 -40.65 41.06 0.84
C THR A 603 -41.25 42.31 1.47
N ARG A 604 -41.47 42.30 2.79
CA ARG A 604 -41.98 43.43 3.61
C ARG A 604 -41.67 43.20 5.09
N LYS A 605 -41.54 44.27 5.88
CA LYS A 605 -41.53 44.19 7.36
C LYS A 605 -42.95 43.84 7.87
N PRO A 606 -43.11 43.20 9.04
CA PRO A 606 -44.41 43.01 9.68
C PRO A 606 -45.09 44.35 9.95
N SER A 607 -46.43 44.42 9.81
CA SER A 607 -47.17 45.65 10.12
C SER A 607 -47.36 45.91 11.61
N SER A 608 -47.25 44.85 12.43
CA SER A 608 -47.41 44.86 13.89
C SER A 608 -47.11 43.46 14.43
N GLY A 609 -46.55 43.35 15.65
CA GLY A 609 -46.16 42.05 16.21
C GLY A 609 -44.84 41.57 15.61
N TYR A 610 -44.77 40.28 15.29
CA TYR A 610 -43.61 39.59 14.72
C TYR A 610 -44.05 38.55 13.69
N ASN A 611 -43.13 38.14 12.81
CA ASN A 611 -43.32 37.02 11.88
C ASN A 611 -42.09 36.10 11.87
N ASP A 612 -42.30 34.79 11.81
CA ASP A 612 -41.23 33.77 11.87
C ASP A 612 -40.90 33.19 10.50
N VAL A 613 -39.63 32.89 10.25
CA VAL A 613 -39.15 32.42 8.93
C VAL A 613 -38.49 31.04 8.96
N PHE A 614 -37.87 30.65 10.08
CA PHE A 614 -37.33 29.31 10.31
C PHE A 614 -37.44 28.99 11.80
N SER A 615 -38.37 28.12 12.19
CA SER A 615 -38.89 28.14 13.56
C SER A 615 -39.54 26.84 14.04
N CYS A 616 -39.46 26.62 15.34
CA CYS A 616 -40.30 25.71 16.12
C CYS A 616 -40.63 26.29 17.52
N GLY A 617 -40.86 27.60 17.63
CA GLY A 617 -40.92 28.36 18.88
C GLY A 617 -42.23 28.27 19.68
N GLN A 618 -42.42 27.19 20.45
CA GLN A 618 -43.61 27.03 21.30
C GLN A 618 -43.26 26.51 22.69
N GLY A 619 -43.08 27.42 23.66
CA GLY A 619 -42.75 27.06 25.06
C GLY A 619 -41.43 26.28 25.22
N GLY A 620 -40.58 26.33 24.21
CA GLY A 620 -39.46 25.46 23.90
C GLY A 620 -39.15 25.57 22.40
N GLY A 621 -38.23 24.77 21.88
CA GLY A 621 -37.74 24.88 20.49
C GLY A 621 -36.74 26.02 20.33
N GLN A 622 -36.54 26.47 19.08
CA GLN A 622 -35.75 27.65 18.69
C GLN A 622 -36.34 28.28 17.43
N TRP A 623 -36.12 29.58 17.24
CA TRP A 623 -36.77 30.32 16.15
C TRP A 623 -36.04 31.59 15.68
N LEU A 624 -36.31 31.96 14.42
CA LEU A 624 -35.90 33.21 13.76
C LEU A 624 -37.12 34.12 13.54
N GLU A 625 -37.22 35.14 14.38
CA GLU A 625 -38.37 36.05 14.56
C GLU A 625 -38.08 37.46 14.01
N TYR A 626 -38.81 37.92 13.00
CA TYR A 626 -38.59 39.20 12.32
C TYR A 626 -39.55 40.29 12.82
N TYR A 627 -39.02 41.50 13.06
CA TYR A 627 -39.71 42.61 13.70
C TYR A 627 -39.98 43.81 12.76
N PRO A 628 -40.99 44.67 13.06
CA PRO A 628 -41.32 45.88 12.29
C PRO A 628 -40.20 46.92 12.16
N ASP A 629 -39.18 46.89 13.02
CA ASP A 629 -38.01 47.75 12.92
C ASP A 629 -37.01 47.27 11.85
N GLY A 630 -36.99 45.97 11.55
CA GLY A 630 -36.06 45.33 10.62
C GLY A 630 -35.01 44.45 11.29
N LEU A 631 -35.12 44.17 12.60
CA LEU A 631 -34.28 43.19 13.25
C LEU A 631 -34.85 41.78 13.07
N LEU A 632 -33.98 40.83 12.71
CA LEU A 632 -34.24 39.39 12.79
C LEU A 632 -33.59 38.86 14.07
N HIS A 633 -34.40 38.34 14.99
CA HIS A 633 -33.98 37.80 16.27
C HIS A 633 -33.88 36.28 16.22
N TYR A 634 -32.73 35.73 16.62
CA TYR A 634 -32.57 34.33 16.98
C TYR A 634 -32.86 34.16 18.47
N TYR A 635 -33.89 33.38 18.81
CA TYR A 635 -34.28 33.10 20.19
C TYR A 635 -33.74 31.76 20.69
N PHE A 636 -33.26 31.76 21.93
CA PHE A 636 -32.99 30.55 22.69
C PHE A 636 -34.29 29.99 23.31
N THR A 637 -34.25 28.71 23.68
CA THR A 637 -35.40 27.90 24.09
C THR A 637 -36.17 28.41 25.32
N ASP A 638 -35.61 29.37 26.08
CA ASP A 638 -36.24 29.97 27.25
C ASP A 638 -37.28 31.08 26.91
N GLY A 639 -37.35 31.52 25.64
CA GLY A 639 -38.30 32.52 25.17
C GLY A 639 -38.02 33.96 25.64
N THR A 640 -36.81 34.25 26.12
CA THR A 640 -36.38 35.57 26.59
C THR A 640 -34.98 35.96 26.12
N THR A 641 -34.06 35.00 26.09
CA THR A 641 -32.68 35.18 25.62
C THR A 641 -32.66 35.17 24.09
N SER A 642 -32.26 36.29 23.47
CA SER A 642 -32.14 36.41 22.02
C SER A 642 -30.94 37.25 21.61
N VAL A 643 -30.57 37.13 20.34
CA VAL A 643 -29.55 37.93 19.66
C VAL A 643 -30.05 38.25 18.24
N SER A 644 -29.70 39.41 17.66
CA SER A 644 -30.31 39.84 16.39
C SER A 644 -29.37 40.50 15.38
N ALA A 645 -29.80 40.47 14.12
CA ALA A 645 -29.12 41.06 12.96
C ALA A 645 -30.09 41.98 12.17
N PRO A 646 -29.59 43.08 11.55
CA PRO A 646 -30.41 43.98 10.73
C PRO A 646 -30.66 43.43 9.31
N VAL A 647 -31.90 43.06 9.02
CA VAL A 647 -32.30 42.51 7.71
C VAL A 647 -33.29 43.45 7.03
N GLU A 648 -32.94 43.98 5.85
CA GLU A 648 -33.80 44.92 5.11
C GLU A 648 -34.60 44.23 3.99
N PRO A 649 -35.90 44.54 3.82
CA PRO A 649 -36.73 43.91 2.79
C PRO A 649 -36.25 44.22 1.38
N GLY A 650 -36.42 43.24 0.47
CA GLY A 650 -35.95 43.31 -0.90
C GLY A 650 -34.46 43.00 -1.08
N THR A 651 -33.71 42.80 0.01
CA THR A 651 -32.30 42.36 -0.03
C THR A 651 -32.21 40.87 0.27
N TRP A 652 -31.49 40.11 -0.56
CA TRP A 652 -31.12 38.72 -0.22
C TRP A 652 -30.02 38.75 0.83
N THR A 653 -30.28 38.08 1.96
CA THR A 653 -29.41 38.07 3.14
C THR A 653 -29.17 36.62 3.55
N HIS A 654 -27.90 36.25 3.74
CA HIS A 654 -27.54 34.98 4.38
C HIS A 654 -27.54 35.17 5.89
N ILE A 655 -28.27 34.32 6.60
CA ILE A 655 -28.32 34.31 8.06
C ILE A 655 -27.86 32.94 8.53
N THR A 656 -26.87 32.94 9.42
CA THR A 656 -26.50 31.75 10.18
C THR A 656 -26.65 32.02 11.66
N ALA A 657 -27.33 31.13 12.37
CA ALA A 657 -27.60 31.22 13.80
C ALA A 657 -27.04 29.96 14.49
N THR A 658 -26.13 30.14 15.44
CA THR A 658 -25.42 29.03 16.10
C THR A 658 -25.67 29.01 17.59
N TYR A 659 -25.78 27.83 18.17
CA TYR A 659 -25.72 27.60 19.62
C TYR A 659 -24.63 26.58 19.96
N ASP A 660 -23.70 26.95 20.85
CA ASP A 660 -22.53 26.13 21.23
C ASP A 660 -22.59 25.56 22.66
N GLY A 661 -23.74 25.64 23.31
CA GLY A 661 -23.91 25.26 24.72
C GLY A 661 -23.56 26.37 25.72
N THR A 662 -22.95 27.47 25.27
CA THR A 662 -22.49 28.60 26.12
C THR A 662 -22.92 29.98 25.61
N ALA A 663 -23.16 30.12 24.30
CA ALA A 663 -23.69 31.33 23.67
C ALA A 663 -24.58 30.99 22.47
N ILE A 664 -25.57 31.86 22.22
CA ILE A 664 -26.20 32.02 20.91
C ILE A 664 -25.48 33.13 20.14
N LYS A 665 -25.24 32.91 18.85
CA LYS A 665 -24.65 33.90 17.93
C LYS A 665 -25.50 33.98 16.67
N ILE A 666 -25.55 35.16 16.06
CA ILE A 666 -26.15 35.36 14.74
C ILE A 666 -25.14 36.07 13.84
N TYR A 667 -25.00 35.53 12.64
CA TYR A 667 -24.14 36.00 11.58
C TYR A 667 -25.01 36.46 10.41
N GLN A 668 -24.57 37.52 9.76
CA GLN A 668 -25.18 38.09 8.56
C GLN A 668 -24.12 38.17 7.47
N ASP A 669 -24.41 37.60 6.30
CA ASP A 669 -23.57 37.67 5.10
C ASP A 669 -22.10 37.29 5.37
N GLY A 670 -21.92 36.19 6.11
CA GLY A 670 -20.62 35.64 6.53
C GLY A 670 -20.00 36.28 7.79
N VAL A 671 -20.57 37.37 8.33
CA VAL A 671 -19.96 38.19 9.40
C VAL A 671 -20.79 38.11 10.70
N LEU A 672 -20.12 38.00 11.86
CA LEU A 672 -20.78 37.98 13.16
C LEU A 672 -21.50 39.32 13.42
N ALA A 673 -22.83 39.30 13.48
CA ALA A 673 -23.68 40.46 13.76
C ALA A 673 -23.92 40.64 15.26
N GLY A 674 -24.01 39.54 16.03
CA GLY A 674 -24.14 39.60 17.48
C GLY A 674 -23.91 38.27 18.18
N GLU A 675 -23.60 38.34 19.49
CA GLU A 675 -23.44 37.21 20.41
C GLU A 675 -24.18 37.50 21.72
N THR A 676 -24.78 36.48 22.35
CA THR A 676 -25.37 36.57 23.69
C THR A 676 -25.20 35.24 24.43
N ALA A 677 -24.71 35.31 25.67
CA ALA A 677 -24.49 34.12 26.49
C ALA A 677 -25.83 33.41 26.80
N ALA A 678 -25.86 32.10 26.58
CA ALA A 678 -27.03 31.24 26.77
C ALA A 678 -26.56 29.86 27.20
N SER A 679 -27.21 29.22 28.17
CA SER A 679 -26.73 27.94 28.71
C SER A 679 -27.87 27.03 29.18
N GLY A 680 -27.87 25.80 28.69
CA GLY A 680 -28.87 24.78 29.01
C GLY A 680 -29.16 23.89 27.80
N PRO A 681 -29.97 22.82 27.97
CA PRO A 681 -30.43 22.05 26.83
C PRO A 681 -31.47 22.83 26.03
N ILE A 682 -31.41 22.77 24.70
CA ILE A 682 -32.55 23.15 23.84
C ILE A 682 -33.69 22.17 24.12
N ALA A 683 -34.85 22.68 24.53
CA ALA A 683 -36.04 21.88 24.78
C ALA A 683 -36.82 21.63 23.48
N PRO A 684 -37.55 20.50 23.35
CA PRO A 684 -38.56 20.39 22.30
C PRO A 684 -39.72 21.37 22.56
N PRO A 685 -40.44 21.83 21.51
CA PRO A 685 -41.63 22.63 21.69
C PRO A 685 -42.74 21.87 22.44
N SER A 686 -43.58 22.61 23.17
CA SER A 686 -44.80 22.11 23.79
C SER A 686 -45.97 22.02 22.79
N SER A 687 -45.72 21.34 21.67
CA SER A 687 -46.69 21.06 20.59
C SER A 687 -46.87 19.54 20.40
N SER A 688 -47.85 19.15 19.58
CA SER A 688 -48.04 17.75 19.17
C SER A 688 -48.83 17.70 17.85
N PRO A 689 -48.24 17.21 16.74
CA PRO A 689 -46.86 16.73 16.60
C PRO A 689 -45.83 17.86 16.74
N TYR A 690 -44.55 17.51 16.88
CA TYR A 690 -43.47 18.47 16.69
C TYR A 690 -43.23 18.70 15.19
N ARG A 691 -42.98 19.95 14.82
CA ARG A 691 -42.52 20.33 13.48
C ARG A 691 -41.45 21.40 13.57
N TRP A 692 -40.57 21.41 12.57
CA TRP A 692 -39.81 22.59 12.20
C TRP A 692 -40.47 23.23 10.98
N PHE A 693 -40.62 24.56 10.95
CA PHE A 693 -41.26 25.28 9.85
C PHE A 693 -40.27 26.16 9.08
N ILE A 694 -40.49 26.27 7.77
CA ILE A 694 -39.96 27.33 6.90
C ILE A 694 -41.15 28.22 6.51
N GLY A 695 -41.02 29.53 6.73
CA GLY A 695 -42.05 30.55 6.46
C GLY A 695 -43.08 30.78 7.57
N ALA A 696 -42.99 30.09 8.72
CA ALA A 696 -43.92 30.21 9.85
C ALA A 696 -43.28 29.70 11.17
N ASP A 697 -44.01 29.84 12.28
CA ASP A 697 -43.80 29.25 13.61
C ASP A 697 -44.83 28.12 13.89
N ILE A 698 -44.68 27.35 14.97
CA ILE A 698 -45.56 26.25 15.41
C ILE A 698 -46.53 26.63 16.55
N ASP A 699 -47.83 26.33 16.37
CA ASP A 699 -48.82 26.41 17.44
C ASP A 699 -48.77 25.20 18.40
N GLY A 700 -49.47 25.29 19.53
CA GLY A 700 -49.58 24.19 20.51
C GLY A 700 -50.23 22.89 20.00
N TYR A 701 -50.68 22.86 18.75
CA TYR A 701 -51.33 21.74 18.07
C TYR A 701 -50.57 21.27 16.80
N GLY A 702 -49.35 21.78 16.56
CA GLY A 702 -48.51 21.38 15.42
C GLY A 702 -48.89 22.01 14.07
N ASN A 703 -49.63 23.12 14.06
CA ASN A 703 -50.01 23.88 12.86
C ASN A 703 -49.18 25.17 12.75
N PRO A 704 -49.03 25.76 11.55
CA PRO A 704 -48.27 26.99 11.40
C PRO A 704 -49.00 28.24 11.92
N GLN A 705 -48.23 29.16 12.49
CA GLN A 705 -48.62 30.51 12.90
C GLN A 705 -47.53 31.55 12.54
N ALA A 706 -47.74 32.84 12.86
CA ALA A 706 -46.75 33.92 12.65
C ALA A 706 -46.13 34.02 11.23
N PHE A 707 -46.89 33.65 10.18
CA PHE A 707 -46.39 33.50 8.79
C PHE A 707 -45.54 34.67 8.25
N SER A 708 -44.33 34.37 7.76
CA SER A 708 -43.44 35.34 7.12
C SER A 708 -43.77 35.63 5.66
N ALA A 709 -43.54 36.90 5.30
CA ALA A 709 -43.67 37.40 3.95
C ALA A 709 -42.32 37.35 3.23
N ALA A 710 -41.80 36.16 2.96
CA ALA A 710 -40.41 35.97 2.54
C ALA A 710 -40.27 35.17 1.24
N LYS A 711 -39.11 35.31 0.60
CA LYS A 711 -38.53 34.32 -0.32
C LYS A 711 -37.40 33.59 0.41
N VAL A 712 -37.24 32.29 0.17
CA VAL A 712 -36.16 31.47 0.75
C VAL A 712 -35.56 30.60 -0.36
N ALA A 713 -34.24 30.67 -0.53
CA ALA A 713 -33.52 29.86 -1.52
C ALA A 713 -33.19 28.47 -0.97
N PHE A 714 -32.70 28.41 0.27
CA PHE A 714 -32.48 27.16 1.01
C PHE A 714 -32.53 27.41 2.52
N ALA A 715 -32.74 26.34 3.29
CA ALA A 715 -32.55 26.33 4.74
C ALA A 715 -31.94 24.99 5.19
N LYS A 716 -31.04 25.04 6.18
CA LYS A 716 -30.40 23.87 6.80
C LYS A 716 -30.40 23.99 8.31
N LEU A 717 -30.40 22.85 8.99
CA LEU A 717 -30.21 22.75 10.44
C LEU A 717 -29.21 21.60 10.71
N THR A 718 -28.07 21.88 11.33
CA THR A 718 -27.06 20.88 11.71
C THR A 718 -26.98 20.72 13.23
N HIS A 719 -26.32 19.66 13.70
CA HIS A 719 -26.13 19.38 15.13
C HIS A 719 -24.72 18.83 15.43
N GLY A 720 -24.29 18.89 16.69
CA GLY A 720 -22.98 18.39 17.11
C GLY A 720 -21.89 19.45 16.94
N THR A 721 -21.09 19.36 15.87
CA THR A 721 -20.09 20.38 15.56
C THR A 721 -20.81 21.67 15.13
N VAL A 722 -20.48 22.78 15.77
CA VAL A 722 -21.08 24.08 15.51
C VAL A 722 -20.18 24.86 14.55
N ALA A 723 -20.78 25.52 13.56
CA ALA A 723 -20.04 26.30 12.58
C ALA A 723 -19.23 27.44 13.26
N THR A 724 -17.93 27.47 12.98
CA THR A 724 -17.06 28.58 13.36
C THR A 724 -17.32 29.80 12.46
N ALA A 725 -16.76 30.96 12.82
CA ALA A 725 -16.86 32.15 11.96
C ALA A 725 -16.24 31.94 10.56
N GLU A 726 -15.27 31.03 10.42
CA GLU A 726 -14.64 30.68 9.14
C GLU A 726 -15.52 29.72 8.31
N ASP A 727 -16.16 28.74 8.96
CA ASP A 727 -17.19 27.90 8.31
C ASP A 727 -18.36 28.75 7.80
N VAL A 728 -18.84 29.69 8.62
CA VAL A 728 -19.95 30.59 8.24
C VAL A 728 -19.57 31.53 7.10
N ALA A 729 -18.35 32.10 7.11
CA ALA A 729 -17.85 32.89 6.00
C ALA A 729 -17.72 32.05 4.72
N THR A 730 -17.25 30.80 4.83
CA THR A 730 -17.11 29.87 3.70
C THR A 730 -18.48 29.48 3.13
N SER A 731 -19.45 29.13 3.98
CA SER A 731 -20.82 28.84 3.56
C SER A 731 -21.50 30.05 2.91
N TYR A 732 -21.26 31.27 3.43
CA TYR A 732 -21.72 32.49 2.76
C TYR A 732 -21.15 32.62 1.35
N LEU A 733 -19.81 32.52 1.18
CA LEU A 733 -19.19 32.64 -0.14
C LEU A 733 -19.68 31.56 -1.11
N ALA A 734 -19.88 30.33 -0.62
CA ALA A 734 -20.44 29.22 -1.38
C ALA A 734 -21.93 29.40 -1.76
N CYS A 735 -22.67 30.30 -1.08
CA CYS A 735 -24.08 30.53 -1.34
C CYS A 735 -24.44 31.96 -1.78
N ALA A 736 -23.47 32.87 -1.88
CA ALA A 736 -23.73 34.29 -1.96
C ALA A 736 -24.55 34.68 -3.21
N PRO A 737 -25.51 35.61 -3.08
CA PRO A 737 -26.04 36.39 -4.19
C PRO A 737 -24.90 37.06 -4.97
N ALA A 738 -24.67 36.67 -6.22
CA ALA A 738 -23.51 37.11 -7.00
C ALA A 738 -23.87 37.59 -8.42
N ALA A 739 -23.26 38.69 -8.84
CA ALA A 739 -23.21 39.05 -10.25
C ALA A 739 -22.00 38.35 -10.88
N ILE A 740 -22.22 37.51 -11.89
CA ILE A 740 -21.15 36.92 -12.71
C ILE A 740 -20.93 37.84 -13.93
N GLU A 741 -19.76 38.45 -14.02
CA GLU A 741 -19.32 39.13 -15.23
C GLU A 741 -18.68 38.08 -16.15
N LEU A 742 -19.40 37.76 -17.22
CA LEU A 742 -18.98 36.82 -18.25
C LEU A 742 -17.88 37.45 -19.12
N PRO A 743 -16.83 36.69 -19.51
CA PRO A 743 -15.79 37.18 -20.42
C PRO A 743 -16.35 37.38 -21.85
N ASP A 744 -15.64 38.12 -22.69
CA ASP A 744 -15.99 38.23 -24.10
C ASP A 744 -15.74 36.88 -24.82
N VAL A 745 -16.55 36.55 -25.83
CA VAL A 745 -16.43 35.27 -26.56
C VAL A 745 -15.08 35.15 -27.27
N GLU A 746 -14.53 36.28 -27.70
CA GLU A 746 -13.19 36.43 -28.26
C GLU A 746 -12.06 35.99 -27.32
N GLU A 747 -12.28 35.95 -25.99
CA GLU A 747 -11.28 35.50 -25.01
C GLU A 747 -11.02 33.98 -25.05
N PHE A 748 -11.96 33.21 -25.59
CA PHE A 748 -11.76 31.78 -25.91
C PHE A 748 -10.90 31.59 -27.18
N GLY A 749 -10.61 32.67 -27.90
CA GLY A 749 -9.78 32.68 -29.11
C GLY A 749 -10.49 32.08 -30.31
N SER A 750 -9.94 31.00 -30.86
CA SER A 750 -10.51 30.30 -32.03
C SER A 750 -10.48 28.79 -31.78
N PRO A 751 -11.40 28.28 -30.93
CA PRO A 751 -11.44 26.86 -30.59
C PRO A 751 -11.80 26.02 -31.81
N THR A 752 -11.14 24.86 -31.91
CA THR A 752 -11.25 23.90 -33.02
C THR A 752 -11.54 22.50 -32.46
N ALA A 753 -12.32 21.70 -33.18
CA ALA A 753 -12.63 20.33 -32.77
C ALA A 753 -11.34 19.47 -32.71
N GLY A 754 -11.19 18.71 -31.63
CA GLY A 754 -10.00 17.91 -31.34
C GLY A 754 -8.81 18.66 -30.70
N ALA A 755 -8.90 19.98 -30.51
CA ALA A 755 -7.88 20.79 -29.84
C ALA A 755 -8.29 21.20 -28.41
N VAL A 756 -7.32 21.57 -27.57
CA VAL A 756 -7.59 22.07 -26.21
C VAL A 756 -8.13 23.51 -26.28
N CYS A 757 -9.37 23.70 -25.85
CA CYS A 757 -9.99 24.99 -25.60
C CYS A 757 -9.75 25.37 -24.12
N ILE A 758 -9.09 26.50 -23.88
CA ILE A 758 -8.99 27.08 -22.53
C ILE A 758 -10.27 27.88 -22.27
N ILE A 759 -10.88 27.68 -21.11
CA ILE A 759 -12.07 28.43 -20.70
C ILE A 759 -11.61 29.80 -20.19
N ALA A 760 -12.14 30.87 -20.77
CA ALA A 760 -11.85 32.24 -20.34
C ALA A 760 -12.32 32.46 -18.89
N LEU A 761 -11.62 33.33 -18.15
CA LEU A 761 -11.91 33.59 -16.74
C LEU A 761 -13.06 34.58 -16.60
N ALA A 762 -14.24 34.09 -16.19
CA ALA A 762 -15.27 34.96 -15.65
C ALA A 762 -14.87 35.48 -14.26
N THR A 763 -15.39 36.64 -13.88
CA THR A 763 -15.31 37.12 -12.48
C THR A 763 -16.69 37.11 -11.86
N ALA A 764 -16.76 36.98 -10.54
CA ALA A 764 -18.01 37.13 -9.81
C ALA A 764 -17.81 37.99 -8.58
N THR A 765 -18.78 38.87 -8.32
CA THR A 765 -18.81 39.72 -7.14
C THR A 765 -20.09 39.46 -6.36
N ALA A 766 -19.94 39.09 -5.09
CA ALA A 766 -21.03 38.94 -4.15
C ALA A 766 -21.71 40.30 -3.85
N ALA A 767 -22.95 40.28 -3.39
CA ALA A 767 -23.72 41.48 -3.06
C ALA A 767 -23.04 42.42 -2.02
N ASN A 768 -22.11 41.91 -1.20
CA ASN A 768 -21.31 42.69 -0.26
C ASN A 768 -20.01 43.30 -0.85
N GLY A 769 -19.71 43.04 -2.13
CA GLY A 769 -18.52 43.51 -2.84
C GLY A 769 -17.30 42.57 -2.79
N ALA A 770 -17.41 41.39 -2.17
CA ALA A 770 -16.34 40.38 -2.18
C ALA A 770 -16.28 39.66 -3.53
N SER A 771 -15.06 39.39 -4.02
CA SER A 771 -14.84 38.51 -5.17
C SER A 771 -15.08 37.05 -4.80
N LEU A 772 -15.71 36.28 -5.69
CA LEU A 772 -15.93 34.84 -5.55
C LEU A 772 -15.13 34.07 -6.60
N GLU A 773 -14.74 32.82 -6.31
CA GLU A 773 -14.28 31.90 -7.34
C GLU A 773 -15.43 31.55 -8.29
N VAL A 774 -15.13 31.48 -9.60
CA VAL A 774 -16.12 31.12 -10.63
C VAL A 774 -15.76 29.78 -11.24
N VAL A 775 -16.63 28.79 -11.04
CA VAL A 775 -16.44 27.43 -11.53
C VAL A 775 -17.21 27.26 -12.85
N PRO A 776 -16.54 27.01 -13.99
CA PRO A 776 -17.21 26.74 -15.25
C PRO A 776 -17.66 25.27 -15.35
N SER A 777 -18.62 25.05 -16.23
CA SER A 777 -19.10 23.74 -16.69
C SER A 777 -19.46 23.86 -18.17
N VAL A 778 -19.33 22.80 -18.95
CA VAL A 778 -19.52 22.85 -20.42
C VAL A 778 -20.52 21.79 -20.87
N THR A 779 -21.39 22.12 -21.82
CA THR A 779 -22.21 21.15 -22.55
C THR A 779 -21.98 21.23 -24.06
N ASP A 780 -22.08 20.09 -24.73
CA ASP A 780 -21.98 19.97 -26.18
C ASP A 780 -23.23 20.50 -26.92
N PRO A 781 -23.20 20.61 -28.28
CA PRO A 781 -24.33 21.10 -29.06
C PRO A 781 -25.59 20.22 -28.99
N ALA A 782 -25.48 18.99 -28.49
CA ALA A 782 -26.61 18.09 -28.23
C ALA A 782 -27.14 18.17 -26.79
N GLY A 783 -26.50 18.97 -25.92
CA GLY A 783 -26.88 19.22 -24.53
C GLY A 783 -26.26 18.26 -23.50
N ASN A 784 -25.29 17.42 -23.86
CA ASN A 784 -24.61 16.53 -22.92
C ASN A 784 -23.44 17.24 -22.20
N PRO A 785 -23.15 16.93 -20.91
CA PRO A 785 -22.03 17.54 -20.20
C PRO A 785 -20.66 17.04 -20.71
N VAL A 786 -19.71 17.97 -20.81
CA VAL A 786 -18.33 17.74 -21.24
C VAL A 786 -17.38 17.81 -20.04
N GLY A 787 -16.44 16.87 -19.95
CA GLY A 787 -15.45 16.82 -18.88
C GLY A 787 -14.38 17.92 -19.01
N LEU A 788 -13.96 18.48 -17.88
CA LEU A 788 -12.93 19.54 -17.81
C LEU A 788 -11.59 19.00 -17.31
N TYR A 789 -10.50 19.66 -17.74
CA TYR A 789 -9.13 19.41 -17.30
C TYR A 789 -8.56 20.63 -16.58
N ILE A 790 -7.82 20.37 -15.50
CA ILE A 790 -7.14 21.40 -14.67
C ILE A 790 -5.61 21.35 -14.90
N THR A 791 -5.07 20.19 -15.29
CA THR A 791 -3.62 19.89 -15.29
C THR A 791 -2.93 19.94 -16.66
N SER A 792 -3.62 20.38 -17.71
CA SER A 792 -3.13 20.37 -19.11
C SER A 792 -2.98 21.78 -19.72
N VAL A 793 -2.90 22.82 -18.88
CA VAL A 793 -2.73 24.22 -19.30
C VAL A 793 -1.26 24.52 -19.66
N PRO A 794 -0.94 25.19 -20.78
CA PRO A 794 0.43 25.57 -21.12
C PRO A 794 1.12 26.42 -20.04
N GLU A 795 2.42 26.19 -19.85
CA GLU A 795 3.26 26.71 -18.76
C GLU A 795 3.18 28.25 -18.58
N GLY A 796 3.10 29.00 -19.69
CA GLY A 796 2.97 30.47 -19.66
C GLY A 796 1.59 30.99 -19.20
N ALA A 797 0.53 30.21 -19.32
CA ALA A 797 -0.81 30.60 -18.87
C ALA A 797 -1.04 30.27 -17.38
N GLN A 798 -0.40 29.23 -16.86
CA GLN A 798 -0.40 28.90 -15.42
C GLN A 798 0.14 30.07 -14.58
N MET A 799 1.18 30.76 -15.06
CA MET A 799 1.73 31.96 -14.42
C MET A 799 0.74 33.14 -14.34
N LEU A 800 -0.23 33.22 -15.26
CA LEU A 800 -1.23 34.29 -15.26
C LEU A 800 -2.33 34.01 -14.22
N ALA A 801 -2.81 32.77 -14.14
CA ALA A 801 -3.73 32.30 -13.10
C ALA A 801 -3.15 32.48 -11.69
N ALA A 802 -1.89 32.09 -11.49
CA ALA A 802 -1.20 32.24 -10.21
C ALA A 802 -1.03 33.71 -9.77
N ALA A 803 -1.04 34.66 -10.71
CA ALA A 803 -1.03 36.10 -10.42
C ALA A 803 -2.43 36.68 -10.14
N ALA A 804 -3.50 36.01 -10.59
CA ALA A 804 -4.90 36.40 -10.37
C ALA A 804 -5.55 35.70 -9.17
N GLY A 805 -4.99 34.58 -8.70
CA GLY A 805 -5.56 33.75 -7.63
C GLY A 805 -6.74 32.89 -8.05
N ALA A 806 -6.84 32.55 -9.35
CA ALA A 806 -7.99 31.85 -9.93
C ALA A 806 -7.61 30.52 -10.60
N THR A 807 -8.50 29.53 -10.53
CA THR A 807 -8.34 28.22 -11.18
C THR A 807 -8.59 28.31 -12.69
N LEU A 808 -7.65 27.83 -13.50
CA LEU A 808 -7.84 27.68 -14.96
C LEU A 808 -8.42 26.31 -15.31
N TYR A 809 -9.37 26.30 -16.22
CA TYR A 809 -10.03 25.10 -16.73
C TYR A 809 -9.90 25.02 -18.26
N SER A 810 -9.91 23.81 -18.80
CA SER A 810 -9.94 23.57 -20.25
C SER A 810 -10.81 22.36 -20.61
N PHE A 811 -11.23 22.29 -21.87
CA PHE A 811 -11.91 21.12 -22.44
C PHE A 811 -11.41 20.86 -23.87
N ILE A 812 -11.85 19.75 -24.48
CA ILE A 812 -11.58 19.43 -25.88
C ILE A 812 -12.94 19.28 -26.58
N PRO A 813 -13.30 20.15 -27.55
CA PRO A 813 -14.51 19.97 -28.34
C PRO A 813 -14.39 18.69 -29.19
N ALA A 814 -15.43 17.86 -29.20
CA ALA A 814 -15.43 16.58 -29.91
C ALA A 814 -15.95 16.70 -31.36
N GLU A 815 -16.80 17.69 -31.63
CA GLU A 815 -17.42 17.95 -32.92
C GLU A 815 -17.56 19.47 -33.18
N GLU A 816 -18.10 19.86 -34.34
CA GLU A 816 -18.33 21.26 -34.72
C GLU A 816 -19.69 21.75 -34.21
N GLY A 817 -19.75 22.95 -33.64
CA GLY A 817 -21.00 23.57 -33.17
C GLY A 817 -20.83 24.50 -31.97
N ASP A 818 -21.95 24.95 -31.43
CA ASP A 818 -22.01 25.85 -30.27
C ASP A 818 -21.93 25.06 -28.96
N TYR A 819 -20.79 25.16 -28.26
CA TYR A 819 -20.62 24.59 -26.92
C TYR A 819 -21.08 25.60 -25.87
N THR A 820 -21.97 25.22 -24.97
CA THR A 820 -22.45 26.14 -23.92
C THR A 820 -21.52 26.08 -22.71
N VAL A 821 -20.93 27.21 -22.35
CA VAL A 821 -20.10 27.38 -21.15
C VAL A 821 -20.94 28.05 -20.07
N ALA A 822 -21.23 27.32 -19.00
CA ALA A 822 -22.03 27.74 -17.86
C ALA A 822 -21.15 27.93 -16.62
N TYR A 823 -20.95 29.19 -16.24
CA TYR A 823 -20.22 29.65 -15.08
C TYR A 823 -21.10 29.66 -13.82
N ARG A 824 -20.51 29.38 -12.66
CA ARG A 824 -21.18 29.29 -11.36
C ARG A 824 -20.37 30.00 -10.29
N ALA A 825 -21.03 30.82 -9.47
CA ALA A 825 -20.43 31.46 -8.29
C ALA A 825 -21.53 31.74 -7.26
N GLY A 826 -21.35 31.30 -6.01
CA GLY A 826 -22.41 31.34 -5.01
C GLY A 826 -23.67 30.59 -5.47
N TYR A 827 -24.86 31.18 -5.26
CA TYR A 827 -26.10 30.62 -5.83
C TYR A 827 -26.27 30.88 -7.33
N SER A 828 -25.45 31.76 -7.93
CA SER A 828 -25.64 32.26 -9.28
C SER A 828 -25.07 31.36 -10.36
N GLN A 829 -25.79 31.27 -11.47
CA GLN A 829 -25.34 30.66 -12.72
C GLN A 829 -25.54 31.63 -13.90
N ALA A 830 -24.51 31.82 -14.72
CA ALA A 830 -24.57 32.55 -15.97
C ALA A 830 -23.95 31.70 -17.10
N SER A 831 -24.46 31.79 -18.32
CA SER A 831 -23.99 30.93 -19.42
C SER A 831 -23.98 31.62 -20.77
N MET A 832 -22.97 31.28 -21.58
CA MET A 832 -22.81 31.73 -22.96
C MET A 832 -22.68 30.53 -23.91
N ALA A 833 -22.99 30.74 -25.19
CA ALA A 833 -22.61 29.82 -26.25
C ALA A 833 -21.26 30.26 -26.83
N VAL A 834 -20.30 29.33 -26.89
CA VAL A 834 -18.98 29.51 -27.50
C VAL A 834 -18.96 28.71 -28.82
N PRO A 835 -18.91 29.38 -29.98
CA PRO A 835 -18.91 28.70 -31.27
C PRO A 835 -17.54 28.07 -31.56
N VAL A 836 -17.52 26.78 -31.86
CA VAL A 836 -16.31 26.04 -32.27
C VAL A 836 -16.28 25.93 -33.79
N GLY A 837 -15.32 26.61 -34.42
CA GLY A 837 -15.22 26.69 -35.89
C GLY A 837 -14.23 25.70 -36.49
N ALA A 838 -14.65 24.89 -37.45
CA ALA A 838 -13.77 23.92 -38.11
C ALA A 838 -12.89 24.57 -39.20
N ALA A 839 -11.67 24.99 -38.82
CA ALA A 839 -10.64 25.34 -39.79
C ALA A 839 -10.08 24.08 -40.47
N ILE A 840 -10.45 23.84 -41.74
CA ILE A 840 -9.79 22.82 -42.56
C ILE A 840 -8.32 23.22 -42.76
N VAL A 841 -7.39 22.31 -42.45
CA VAL A 841 -5.97 22.48 -42.79
C VAL A 841 -5.82 22.34 -44.30
N ASP A 842 -5.79 23.46 -45.01
CA ASP A 842 -5.62 23.54 -46.46
C ASP A 842 -4.23 23.01 -46.88
N PRO A 843 -4.13 21.93 -47.69
CA PRO A 843 -2.86 21.34 -48.09
C PRO A 843 -2.15 22.09 -49.24
N GLY A 844 -2.53 23.33 -49.52
CA GLY A 844 -1.79 24.27 -50.36
C GLY A 844 -2.16 24.24 -51.86
N PRO A 845 -1.89 25.32 -52.60
CA PRO A 845 -2.29 25.45 -54.00
C PRO A 845 -1.35 24.70 -54.96
N ASP A 846 -1.92 23.75 -55.69
CA ASP A 846 -1.35 23.16 -56.92
C ASP A 846 -1.44 24.20 -58.07
N PRO A 847 -0.51 24.25 -59.04
CA PRO A 847 -0.40 25.39 -59.96
C PRO A 847 -1.35 25.34 -61.17
N ASP A 848 -1.87 26.51 -61.54
CA ASP A 848 -2.81 26.73 -62.65
C ASP A 848 -2.14 26.59 -64.05
N PRO A 849 -2.86 26.21 -65.13
CA PRO A 849 -2.26 25.84 -66.41
C PRO A 849 -2.01 27.02 -67.39
N ASP A 850 -1.03 26.81 -68.28
CA ASP A 850 -0.40 27.82 -69.15
C ASP A 850 -1.13 28.07 -70.51
N PRO A 851 -1.27 29.34 -70.97
CA PRO A 851 -1.80 29.68 -72.31
C PRO A 851 -0.89 30.57 -73.20
N ASP A 852 -0.05 29.93 -74.03
CA ASP A 852 0.42 30.28 -75.41
C ASP A 852 1.19 31.63 -75.71
N PRO A 853 2.33 31.62 -76.45
CA PRO A 853 3.11 32.81 -76.89
C PRO A 853 2.56 33.45 -78.20
N ASP A 854 3.08 34.52 -78.86
CA ASP A 854 4.43 35.05 -79.18
C ASP A 854 4.21 36.47 -79.87
N PRO A 855 5.12 37.20 -80.58
CA PRO A 855 6.60 37.17 -80.73
C PRO A 855 7.39 38.53 -80.79
N LYS A 856 8.67 38.51 -80.36
CA LYS A 856 9.90 39.15 -80.96
C LYS A 856 10.10 40.70 -81.10
N PRO A 857 11.32 41.22 -81.48
CA PRO A 857 12.67 40.60 -81.59
C PRO A 857 13.92 41.40 -81.06
N ASP A 858 15.01 40.67 -80.75
CA ASP A 858 16.47 40.94 -80.99
C ASP A 858 17.19 42.22 -80.45
N PRO A 859 18.56 42.25 -80.32
CA PRO A 859 19.55 41.25 -80.77
C PRO A 859 20.57 40.72 -79.70
N ASP A 860 21.32 39.72 -80.17
CA ASP A 860 22.38 38.88 -79.56
C ASP A 860 23.76 39.57 -79.37
N PRO A 861 24.75 38.96 -78.65
CA PRO A 861 25.78 38.18 -79.36
C PRO A 861 26.38 36.92 -78.67
N ASP A 862 26.32 35.79 -79.38
CA ASP A 862 27.11 34.54 -79.30
C ASP A 862 28.60 34.75 -79.81
N PRO A 863 29.54 33.77 -79.91
CA PRO A 863 29.49 32.34 -79.53
C PRO A 863 30.77 31.67 -78.90
N ASP A 864 30.58 30.45 -78.35
CA ASP A 864 31.46 29.25 -78.34
C ASP A 864 32.90 29.24 -77.70
N PRO A 865 33.56 28.07 -77.48
CA PRO A 865 33.08 26.66 -77.46
C PRO A 865 33.55 25.76 -76.26
N ASP A 866 33.02 24.53 -76.23
CA ASP A 866 33.33 23.35 -75.38
C ASP A 866 34.78 22.79 -75.55
N PRO A 867 35.39 22.08 -74.55
CA PRO A 867 35.34 20.59 -74.58
C PRO A 867 35.40 19.82 -73.23
N THR A 868 35.05 18.54 -73.30
CA THR A 868 35.25 17.44 -72.32
C THR A 868 36.56 16.63 -72.61
N PRO A 869 36.93 15.51 -71.93
CA PRO A 869 36.93 15.09 -70.50
C PRO A 869 38.37 14.63 -70.01
N ASP A 870 38.45 13.60 -69.13
CA ASP A 870 39.64 12.81 -68.67
C ASP A 870 40.59 13.44 -67.60
N PRO A 871 41.44 12.66 -66.87
CA PRO A 871 41.13 11.42 -66.12
C PRO A 871 41.79 11.36 -64.70
N VAL A 872 41.74 10.21 -64.01
CA VAL A 872 42.23 9.96 -62.63
C VAL A 872 43.77 9.81 -62.50
N PRO A 873 44.42 10.43 -61.49
CA PRO A 873 45.77 10.08 -61.01
C PRO A 873 45.78 9.14 -59.76
N THR A 874 46.89 8.40 -59.58
CA THR A 874 47.10 7.36 -58.54
C THR A 874 48.12 7.76 -57.44
N PRO A 875 48.28 6.99 -56.33
CA PRO A 875 48.85 7.49 -55.06
C PRO A 875 50.30 7.08 -54.77
N THR A 876 50.90 7.60 -53.67
CA THR A 876 51.91 7.02 -52.72
C THR A 876 52.65 8.15 -51.95
N PRO A 877 53.44 7.91 -50.87
CA PRO A 877 53.81 6.63 -50.21
C PRO A 877 53.51 6.55 -48.69
N ASN A 878 53.66 5.33 -48.15
CA ASN A 878 53.76 4.99 -46.71
C ASN A 878 55.19 4.48 -46.40
N PRO A 879 55.55 4.21 -45.13
CA PRO A 879 56.29 2.97 -44.84
C PRO A 879 55.82 2.20 -43.57
N GLY A 880 55.35 0.93 -43.76
CA GLY A 880 55.01 -0.08 -42.74
C GLY A 880 53.57 0.02 -42.17
N GLY A 881 52.77 -1.03 -41.93
CA GLY A 881 52.89 -2.51 -42.11
C GLY A 881 52.44 -3.28 -40.84
N THR A 882 51.79 -4.46 -40.80
CA THR A 882 51.18 -5.45 -41.74
C THR A 882 50.31 -6.43 -40.90
N GLY A 883 49.31 -7.22 -41.33
CA GLY A 883 48.66 -7.50 -42.64
C GLY A 883 47.85 -8.84 -42.61
N THR A 884 47.01 -9.14 -43.62
CA THR A 884 46.24 -10.41 -43.91
C THR A 884 45.14 -10.87 -42.90
N GLY A 885 43.89 -11.33 -43.22
CA GLY A 885 43.01 -11.57 -44.42
C GLY A 885 41.65 -12.22 -43.94
N GLY A 886 40.50 -12.51 -44.62
CA GLY A 886 39.93 -12.44 -46.01
C GLY A 886 39.53 -13.85 -46.57
N GLY A 887 38.37 -14.26 -47.15
CA GLY A 887 37.00 -13.77 -47.58
C GLY A 887 36.31 -14.87 -48.49
N SER A 888 35.09 -14.86 -49.08
CA SER A 888 33.78 -14.13 -49.00
C SER A 888 32.68 -14.75 -49.96
N GLY A 889 31.35 -14.55 -49.76
CA GLY A 889 30.22 -14.72 -50.75
C GLY A 889 29.30 -16.00 -50.73
N THR A 890 28.13 -16.18 -51.42
CA THR A 890 27.00 -15.30 -51.97
C THR A 890 25.84 -16.09 -52.71
N GLY A 891 24.55 -15.63 -52.68
CA GLY A 891 23.39 -15.97 -53.61
C GLY A 891 22.37 -17.10 -53.21
N GLY A 892 21.11 -17.29 -53.69
CA GLY A 892 20.08 -16.53 -54.49
C GLY A 892 19.53 -17.21 -55.79
N GLY A 893 18.24 -17.30 -56.23
CA GLY A 893 16.86 -17.23 -55.62
C GLY A 893 15.66 -16.79 -56.56
N SER A 894 14.63 -17.63 -56.92
CA SER A 894 13.40 -17.23 -57.72
C SER A 894 12.25 -18.29 -57.92
N GLY A 895 10.93 -17.92 -58.09
CA GLY A 895 9.87 -18.78 -58.76
C GLY A 895 8.36 -18.71 -58.29
N LYS A 896 7.36 -18.98 -59.17
CA LYS A 896 5.85 -19.00 -58.99
C LYS A 896 5.12 -19.77 -60.16
N PRO A 897 3.78 -20.05 -60.23
CA PRO A 897 2.77 -20.51 -59.23
C PRO A 897 1.68 -21.55 -59.76
N GLU A 898 0.65 -21.86 -58.92
CA GLU A 898 -0.76 -22.33 -59.17
C GLU A 898 -1.19 -23.78 -59.62
N VAL A 899 -2.18 -24.35 -58.88
CA VAL A 899 -3.54 -24.88 -59.27
C VAL A 899 -4.10 -25.89 -58.21
N PHE A 900 -5.44 -25.92 -58.00
CA PHE A 900 -6.22 -26.69 -57.00
C PHE A 900 -7.21 -27.71 -57.68
N PRO A 901 -7.98 -28.66 -57.02
CA PRO A 901 -8.67 -28.52 -55.72
C PRO A 901 -9.07 -29.75 -54.81
N ILE A 902 -9.52 -29.42 -53.58
CA ILE A 902 -10.59 -30.03 -52.72
C ILE A 902 -10.37 -31.28 -51.81
N SER A 903 -10.96 -31.18 -50.61
CA SER A 903 -11.27 -32.14 -49.51
C SER A 903 -10.13 -32.70 -48.63
N SER A 904 -10.28 -32.85 -47.29
CA SER A 904 -11.26 -32.27 -46.33
C SER A 904 -10.81 -32.43 -44.86
N GLY A 905 -10.94 -31.37 -44.04
CA GLY A 905 -10.71 -31.35 -42.57
C GLY A 905 -9.23 -31.40 -42.13
N GLY A 906 -8.69 -30.60 -41.20
CA GLY A 906 -9.28 -29.61 -40.28
C GLY A 906 -8.83 -29.92 -38.83
N SER A 907 -8.32 -28.99 -38.01
CA SER A 907 -7.88 -27.59 -38.23
C SER A 907 -6.86 -27.20 -37.13
N LYS A 908 -6.04 -26.15 -37.35
CA LYS A 908 -4.98 -25.72 -36.41
C LYS A 908 -4.87 -24.18 -36.32
N LEU A 909 -4.76 -23.69 -35.08
CA LEU A 909 -3.92 -22.58 -34.56
C LEU A 909 -3.93 -21.15 -35.18
N ALA A 910 -3.99 -20.18 -34.24
CA ALA A 910 -3.18 -18.93 -34.14
C ALA A 910 -3.52 -17.64 -34.94
N LYS A 911 -4.05 -16.65 -34.18
CA LYS A 911 -3.66 -15.23 -34.00
C LYS A 911 -3.36 -14.23 -35.16
N THR A 912 -3.88 -13.00 -34.92
CA THR A 912 -3.40 -11.63 -35.24
C THR A 912 -3.40 -11.07 -36.68
N GLY A 913 -4.03 -9.89 -36.87
CA GLY A 913 -3.70 -8.92 -37.94
C GLY A 913 -4.90 -8.23 -38.63
N ASP A 914 -5.22 -7.01 -38.19
CA ASP A 914 -6.24 -6.00 -38.63
C ASP A 914 -6.18 -5.60 -40.15
N PRO A 915 -7.07 -4.74 -40.74
CA PRO A 915 -8.02 -3.75 -40.15
C PRO A 915 -9.41 -3.57 -40.84
N LEU A 916 -10.14 -2.48 -40.48
CA LEU A 916 -11.34 -1.87 -41.12
C LEU A 916 -12.70 -2.61 -40.96
N ASP A 917 -13.88 -1.96 -40.89
CA ASP A 917 -14.26 -0.56 -40.52
C ASP A 917 -15.78 -0.49 -40.19
N LEU A 918 -16.21 0.60 -39.51
CA LEU A 918 -17.56 1.17 -39.31
C LEU A 918 -18.85 0.30 -39.24
N GLY A 919 -19.63 0.49 -38.16
CA GLY A 919 -21.10 0.48 -38.23
C GLY A 919 -21.87 -0.31 -37.15
N GLY A 920 -22.34 0.38 -36.10
CA GLY A 920 -23.30 -0.19 -35.13
C GLY A 920 -23.44 0.64 -33.85
N ALA A 921 -24.54 1.38 -33.68
CA ALA A 921 -24.72 2.35 -32.60
C ALA A 921 -25.37 1.78 -31.31
N LEU A 922 -25.14 2.51 -30.21
CA LEU A 922 -25.83 2.57 -28.90
C LEU A 922 -26.85 1.47 -28.52
N VAL A 923 -26.69 0.92 -27.30
CA VAL A 923 -27.63 1.09 -26.16
C VAL A 923 -27.13 0.29 -24.93
N GLY A 924 -27.29 0.85 -23.71
CA GLY A 924 -27.50 0.02 -22.51
C GLY A 924 -26.45 0.08 -21.38
N MET A 925 -26.27 1.23 -20.72
CA MET A 925 -25.77 1.24 -19.33
C MET A 925 -26.86 0.69 -18.38
N ALA A 926 -27.03 -0.64 -18.34
CA ALA A 926 -28.13 -1.29 -17.61
C ALA A 926 -27.79 -2.71 -17.11
N ALA A 927 -26.64 -2.90 -16.43
CA ALA A 927 -26.20 -4.22 -15.96
C ALA A 927 -25.70 -4.30 -14.49
N ALA A 928 -25.75 -3.20 -13.71
CA ALA A 928 -25.28 -3.20 -12.31
C ALA A 928 -26.31 -3.71 -11.28
N ALA A 929 -27.58 -3.85 -11.66
CA ALA A 929 -28.69 -4.18 -10.73
C ALA A 929 -29.00 -5.68 -10.58
N GLY A 930 -28.27 -6.58 -11.26
CA GLY A 930 -28.65 -8.00 -11.39
C GLY A 930 -28.30 -8.91 -10.20
N ALA A 931 -27.28 -8.57 -9.39
CA ALA A 931 -26.66 -9.53 -8.46
C ALA A 931 -27.26 -9.54 -7.03
N ALA A 932 -27.89 -8.46 -6.58
CA ALA A 932 -28.36 -8.32 -5.19
C ALA A 932 -29.63 -9.15 -4.87
N VAL A 933 -30.49 -9.38 -5.87
CA VAL A 933 -31.86 -9.90 -5.67
C VAL A 933 -31.90 -11.40 -5.33
N CYS A 934 -30.86 -12.17 -5.70
CA CYS A 934 -30.83 -13.62 -5.46
C CYS A 934 -30.45 -14.02 -4.03
N VAL A 935 -29.80 -13.15 -3.24
CA VAL A 935 -29.40 -13.46 -1.85
C VAL A 935 -30.53 -13.17 -0.85
N ALA A 936 -31.30 -12.11 -1.08
CA ALA A 936 -32.39 -11.67 -0.19
C ALA A 936 -33.55 -12.67 -0.06
N ARG A 937 -33.70 -13.65 -0.97
CA ARG A 937 -34.78 -14.65 -0.92
C ARG A 937 -34.47 -15.89 -0.07
N SER A 938 -33.24 -16.10 0.36
CA SER A 938 -32.86 -17.26 1.18
C SER A 938 -33.06 -17.03 2.69
N PHE A 939 -33.07 -15.77 3.15
CA PHE A 939 -33.21 -15.42 4.57
C PHE A 939 -34.67 -15.38 5.09
N LEU A 940 -35.66 -15.64 4.24
CA LEU A 940 -37.09 -15.62 4.59
C LEU A 940 -37.70 -17.02 4.86
N LYS A 941 -36.85 -18.01 5.11
CA LYS A 941 -37.23 -19.30 5.72
C LYS A 941 -36.25 -19.64 6.84
N GLY A 942 -36.66 -19.35 8.07
CA GLY A 942 -35.89 -19.73 9.26
C GLY A 942 -36.05 -21.22 9.54
N GLU A 943 -34.97 -21.97 9.38
CA GLU A 943 -34.82 -23.36 9.80
C GLU A 943 -33.32 -23.64 9.92
N PHE A 944 -32.79 -23.68 11.15
CA PHE A 944 -31.80 -24.65 11.66
C PHE A 944 -31.66 -24.45 13.18
N HIS A 945 -31.38 -25.55 13.89
CA HIS A 945 -31.46 -25.64 15.35
C HIS A 945 -30.08 -25.50 16.02
N ASP A 946 -30.09 -25.04 17.28
CA ASP A 946 -29.06 -25.39 18.26
C ASP A 946 -29.19 -26.87 18.66
N GLU A 947 -28.07 -27.61 18.74
CA GLU A 947 -27.83 -28.66 19.76
C GLU A 947 -26.32 -28.76 20.07
N ASP A 948 -26.00 -29.25 21.27
CA ASP A 948 -24.72 -29.08 21.98
C ASP A 948 -23.57 -30.04 21.60
N SER A 949 -22.37 -29.69 22.10
CA SER A 949 -21.23 -30.55 22.48
C SER A 949 -20.42 -31.22 21.35
N LEU A 950 -19.12 -30.96 21.23
CA LEU A 950 -18.06 -31.16 22.24
C LEU A 950 -16.85 -30.22 22.07
#